data_AF-A0A818JGJ3-F1
#
_entry.id   AF-A0A818JGJ3-F1
#
_cell.length_a   1.000
_cell.length_b   1.000
_cell.length_c   1.000
_cell.angle_alpha   90.00
_cell.angle_beta   90.00
_cell.angle_gamma   90.00
#
_symmetry.space_group_name_H-M   'P 1'
#
loop_
_entity.id
_entity.type
_entity.pdbx_description
1 polymer ?
#
loop_
_entity_poly.entity_id
_entity_poly.type
_entity_poly.pdbx_seq_one_letter_code
_entity_poly.pdbx_strand_id
1 'polypeptide(L)'
;MIELPDLFHENRISELTLSLILYVPIGLCLVLIRSIALIFLFLISSILPASLSLDQFINKAISFILTFICVDEAVQNRNEDTRKITKIIVANRVSCLDLIVLRKLFFNNKCKMVNLWEETSWINYFKLNLINSARTQEDLLDLCVNEIQYSDYQLLFVPECEPTTGSDGLLKFNLLPFSLAKKLQLSILPICLRTSRAFKIRTSTFNSHPFTDLFWFLFSPYTRFHINFLSIVSPTDLSSDEVFCEKIRENICRTIGIELTQFDEQQVSELKKRPDLVQRRHEQRRAEFQQMINLVHQQVPLASLEAIRYDLEITKSVQRTIANLNERVAAAARAANKSTSSTTSSHAITKSSGGSNHRQAYERLKQELIEKNRQLFLNKNVHDKRFRSSFHSVINELRNEKRMPLSILQSMPRQCCTCHNENEEIIEIRVIINEENELTKLKNLIERVNQEKQANPKLILSLNILENLIEKNRSSIPLSSKPSSIKKQKRRKPSFDHSNNSSSSSSDDSSSSSSSTTSSSSLSSITSSSSSSSTTSSSSSDANHKTSMKPIKNGTFLFLPYTLDHKTKKRNSDSLLEVAKELQCKRFIGPNGHFSLLEKQYNVRINMITSNTSKQVTDALENAKKGLENLKIRNQEETMGKSENLEGEWVLIRSKKSQNQTKPDDIEQVLDDLINRWENCLKDAAIEILSITPLTNKELCAVAFDCENQSDFPILRWNITIPGSKPPPKPPQPPASGSPKLKVLHLSDIHVDFDYKPGSQAECTQPICCREGQPYPRHAGAGFWGDYRNCDLPFWTAQTILQYASELEDYDFIYYTGDLPPHNVWNQSRADQLYAIKTINQLLAMTFPNKTFYPAVGNHEAAPCNLYPTPIIKTDNITWLYEALADSWLTLGLPSDTRDSITRGAFYTTIVRPGLRLISLNMNYCAPDNFWLFVNATDPLGQLEWLIQWLQYAEDHDEKVHIIAHHPPRSCLAAFSWNFHKIINRYENTVAGQFYGHTHNDEFIVFYDEIEKQRPVSMAYVTPSLTPQSFLNPGYRVYTMDGAYQNSSYWVLDHHTVIMNLTASNMYNRSILINEYAARDAYQMENLFPADWNNLIQRMKNDIDGPLMSLAYTYYTKSYATGSTCNHACRRGLLCNFMTARSDDPHACDSIPT
;
A
#
# COMPACT_ATOMS: atom_id res chain seq x y z
N MET A 1 -19.43 21.63 56.61
CA MET A 1 -18.44 20.67 56.11
C MET A 1 -18.85 20.35 54.68
N ILE A 2 -17.94 20.39 53.73
CA ILE A 2 -18.26 20.19 52.31
C ILE A 2 -18.34 18.69 52.03
N GLU A 3 -19.42 18.23 51.40
CA GLU A 3 -19.56 16.83 50.95
C GLU A 3 -19.14 16.69 49.49
N LEU A 4 -18.69 15.52 49.06
CA LEU A 4 -18.19 15.31 47.70
C LEU A 4 -19.15 15.76 46.57
N PRO A 5 -20.48 15.52 46.65
CA PRO A 5 -21.42 16.03 45.63
C PRO A 5 -21.51 17.56 45.56
N ASP A 6 -21.08 18.27 46.60
CA ASP A 6 -21.13 19.73 46.64
C ASP A 6 -20.10 20.38 45.71
N LEU A 7 -19.05 19.65 45.34
CA LEU A 7 -17.92 20.09 44.50
C LEU A 7 -18.21 20.12 43.00
N PHE A 8 -19.38 19.66 42.57
CA PHE A 8 -19.71 19.52 41.14
C PHE A 8 -20.98 20.28 40.75
N HIS A 9 -21.08 20.66 39.48
CA HIS A 9 -22.30 21.25 38.93
C HIS A 9 -23.26 20.17 38.41
N GLU A 10 -24.48 20.14 38.95
CA GLU A 10 -25.59 19.33 38.44
C GLU A 10 -26.08 19.89 37.08
N ASN A 11 -26.54 21.14 37.05
CA ASN A 11 -27.21 21.74 35.90
C ASN A 11 -26.31 22.65 35.08
N ARG A 12 -26.42 22.52 33.75
CA ARG A 12 -25.62 23.26 32.76
C ARG A 12 -25.91 24.76 32.76
N ILE A 13 -27.19 25.11 32.82
CA ILE A 13 -27.70 26.47 32.90
C ILE A 13 -28.27 26.58 34.31
N SER A 14 -27.69 27.43 35.17
CA SER A 14 -28.23 27.61 36.53
C SER A 14 -29.47 28.52 36.54
N GLU A 15 -29.68 29.31 35.49
CA GLU A 15 -30.78 30.26 35.36
C GLU A 15 -31.05 30.58 33.88
N LEU A 16 -32.29 30.36 33.41
CA LEU A 16 -32.68 30.58 32.02
C LEU A 16 -33.23 31.99 31.82
N THR A 17 -32.36 32.97 31.59
CA THR A 17 -32.75 34.37 31.39
C THR A 17 -33.35 34.62 30.00
N LEU A 18 -34.22 35.63 29.88
CA LEU A 18 -34.79 36.03 28.57
C LEU A 18 -33.70 36.40 27.55
N SER A 19 -32.61 37.04 27.99
CA SER A 19 -31.44 37.35 27.17
C SER A 19 -30.76 36.09 26.61
N LEU A 20 -30.71 35.01 27.40
CA LEU A 20 -30.20 33.71 26.94
C LEU A 20 -31.17 33.05 25.94
N ILE A 21 -32.49 33.11 26.18
CA ILE A 21 -33.51 32.59 25.26
C ILE A 21 -33.45 33.30 23.89
N LEU A 22 -33.41 34.64 23.89
CA LEU A 22 -33.26 35.45 22.67
C LEU A 22 -31.92 35.21 21.96
N TYR A 23 -30.89 34.82 22.71
CA TYR A 23 -29.60 34.43 22.15
C TYR A 23 -29.59 33.01 21.55
N VAL A 24 -30.48 32.08 21.95
CA VAL A 24 -30.44 30.66 21.46
C VAL A 24 -30.31 30.54 19.93
N PRO A 25 -31.10 31.25 19.09
CA PRO A 25 -30.94 31.15 17.63
C PRO A 25 -29.55 31.63 17.14
N ILE A 26 -29.03 32.70 17.74
CA ILE A 26 -27.71 33.27 17.42
C ILE A 26 -26.61 32.31 17.88
N GLY A 27 -26.73 31.76 19.10
CA GLY A 27 -25.82 30.77 19.67
C GLY A 27 -25.77 29.47 18.86
N LEU A 28 -26.90 29.00 18.34
CA LEU A 28 -26.95 27.83 17.44
C LEU A 28 -26.30 28.11 16.08
N CYS A 29 -26.52 29.30 15.50
CA CYS A 29 -25.79 29.73 14.31
C CYS A 29 -24.27 29.85 14.57
N LEU A 30 -23.87 30.35 15.75
CA LEU A 30 -22.48 30.40 16.18
C LEU A 30 -21.89 28.99 16.38
N VAL A 31 -22.63 28.03 16.96
CA VAL A 31 -22.20 26.62 17.01
C VAL A 31 -21.98 26.08 15.60
N LEU A 32 -22.88 26.35 14.65
CA LEU A 32 -22.74 25.85 13.28
C LEU A 32 -21.49 26.45 12.59
N ILE A 33 -21.35 27.77 12.62
CA ILE A 33 -20.22 28.49 12.02
C ILE A 33 -18.89 28.09 12.68
N ARG A 34 -18.84 27.99 14.01
CA ARG A 34 -17.63 27.64 14.75
C ARG A 34 -17.29 26.15 14.67
N SER A 35 -18.29 25.26 14.58
CA SER A 35 -18.08 23.84 14.26
C SER A 35 -17.48 23.70 12.86
N ILE A 36 -18.06 24.38 11.86
CA ILE A 36 -17.52 24.40 10.50
C ILE A 36 -16.10 24.96 10.49
N ALA A 37 -15.83 26.05 11.22
CA ALA A 37 -14.49 26.65 11.30
C ALA A 37 -13.48 25.77 12.05
N LEU A 38 -13.88 25.04 13.11
CA LEU A 38 -13.02 24.04 13.76
C LEU A 38 -12.80 22.82 12.87
N ILE A 39 -13.81 22.37 12.11
CA ILE A 39 -13.65 21.29 11.12
C ILE A 39 -12.69 21.74 10.01
N PHE A 40 -12.80 22.98 9.52
CA PHE A 40 -11.82 23.53 8.58
C PHE A 40 -10.42 23.68 9.20
N LEU A 41 -10.27 24.15 10.43
CA LEU A 41 -8.95 24.17 11.08
C LEU A 41 -8.41 22.78 11.36
N PHE A 42 -9.25 21.79 11.68
CA PHE A 42 -8.84 20.40 11.85
C PHE A 42 -8.38 19.83 10.52
N LEU A 43 -9.16 20.00 9.44
CA LEU A 43 -8.78 19.60 8.08
C LEU A 43 -7.49 20.30 7.64
N ILE A 44 -7.35 21.61 7.83
CA ILE A 44 -6.12 22.37 7.50
C ILE A 44 -4.94 21.90 8.37
N SER A 45 -5.15 21.66 9.66
CA SER A 45 -4.13 21.15 10.57
C SER A 45 -3.68 19.74 10.23
N SER A 46 -4.60 18.88 9.75
CA SER A 46 -4.28 17.57 9.20
C SER A 46 -3.52 17.68 7.88
N ILE A 47 -4.09 18.37 6.88
CA ILE A 47 -3.57 18.51 5.52
C ILE A 47 -2.14 19.07 5.50
N LEU A 48 -1.85 20.08 6.33
CA LEU A 48 -0.56 20.75 6.35
C LEU A 48 0.44 20.07 7.33
N PRO A 49 1.74 20.05 6.98
CA PRO A 49 2.75 19.49 7.86
C PRO A 49 2.94 20.40 9.09
N ALA A 50 3.16 19.79 10.26
CA ALA A 50 3.32 20.50 11.52
C ALA A 50 4.62 21.32 11.55
N SER A 51 4.53 22.59 11.18
CA SER A 51 5.65 23.55 11.21
C SER A 51 5.49 24.55 12.35
N LEU A 52 6.62 25.03 12.85
CA LEU A 52 6.72 25.80 14.10
C LEU A 52 5.82 27.06 14.16
N SER A 53 5.66 27.73 13.02
CA SER A 53 4.84 28.94 12.83
C SER A 53 3.38 28.62 12.51
N LEU A 54 3.11 27.52 11.81
CA LEU A 54 1.76 27.09 11.48
C LEU A 54 1.03 26.56 12.72
N ASP A 55 1.70 25.78 13.57
CA ASP A 55 1.12 25.30 14.83
C ASP A 55 0.78 26.48 15.77
N GLN A 56 1.61 27.54 15.79
CA GLN A 56 1.29 28.79 16.48
C GLN A 56 0.03 29.46 15.93
N PHE A 57 -0.13 29.51 14.60
CA PHE A 57 -1.31 30.08 13.95
C PHE A 57 -2.57 29.25 14.26
N ILE A 58 -2.50 27.94 14.08
CA ILE A 58 -3.60 26.99 14.33
C ILE A 58 -4.07 27.07 15.79
N ASN A 59 -3.17 27.09 16.78
CA ASN A 59 -3.58 27.12 18.19
C ASN A 59 -4.12 28.50 18.61
N LYS A 60 -3.64 29.60 18.02
CA LYS A 60 -4.26 30.94 18.16
C LYS A 60 -5.66 30.94 17.53
N ALA A 61 -5.84 30.32 16.37
CA ALA A 61 -7.12 30.28 15.65
C ALA A 61 -8.16 29.35 16.32
N ILE A 62 -7.76 28.17 16.82
CA ILE A 62 -8.61 27.29 17.65
C ILE A 62 -9.06 28.05 18.91
N SER A 63 -8.13 28.72 19.60
CA SER A 63 -8.44 29.55 20.77
C SER A 63 -9.40 30.70 20.44
N PHE A 64 -9.33 31.26 19.23
CA PHE A 64 -10.22 32.33 18.77
C PHE A 64 -11.62 31.81 18.41
N ILE A 65 -11.74 30.63 17.77
CA ILE A 65 -13.02 30.03 17.40
C ILE A 65 -13.78 29.51 18.63
N LEU A 66 -13.06 28.94 19.60
CA LEU A 66 -13.59 28.63 20.95
C LEU A 66 -13.79 29.90 21.80
N THR A 67 -13.38 31.07 21.30
CA THR A 67 -13.47 32.39 21.94
C THR A 67 -12.92 32.45 23.36
N PHE A 68 -11.71 31.90 23.53
CA PHE A 68 -10.92 31.93 24.76
C PHE A 68 -10.21 33.27 24.96
N ILE A 69 -10.78 34.10 25.83
CA ILE A 69 -10.14 35.31 26.35
C ILE A 69 -9.26 34.91 27.54
N CYS A 70 -7.97 34.75 27.33
CA CYS A 70 -7.01 34.54 28.42
C CYS A 70 -6.71 35.90 29.08
N VAL A 71 -6.76 35.96 30.40
CA VAL A 71 -6.29 37.09 31.21
C VAL A 71 -5.19 36.56 32.15
N ASP A 72 -3.94 36.95 31.88
CA ASP A 72 -2.84 36.77 32.83
C ASP A 72 -3.02 37.83 33.92
N GLU A 73 -3.47 37.40 35.11
CA GLU A 73 -3.54 38.26 36.29
C GLU A 73 -2.13 38.38 36.87
N ALA A 74 -1.31 39.18 36.17
CA ALA A 74 0.14 39.15 36.23
C ALA A 74 0.70 39.39 37.65
N VAL A 75 1.14 38.29 38.29
CA VAL A 75 2.01 38.36 39.47
C VAL A 75 3.35 38.95 39.04
N GLN A 76 3.67 40.10 39.63
CA GLN A 76 4.69 41.07 39.20
C GLN A 76 6.07 40.48 38.88
N ASN A 77 6.57 40.78 37.67
CA ASN A 77 7.98 41.08 37.35
C ASN A 77 9.08 40.25 38.07
N ARG A 78 8.94 38.92 38.16
CA ARG A 78 10.05 38.03 38.55
C ARG A 78 10.31 36.98 37.47
N ASN A 79 11.07 37.45 36.49
CA ASN A 79 11.78 36.76 35.41
C ASN A 79 10.96 35.72 34.62
N GLU A 80 10.68 36.06 33.35
CA GLU A 80 10.30 35.07 32.34
C GLU A 80 11.30 33.91 32.29
N ASP A 81 12.58 34.16 32.58
CA ASP A 81 13.62 33.15 32.49
C ASP A 81 13.43 32.05 33.54
N THR A 82 12.92 32.36 34.73
CA THR A 82 12.45 31.34 35.68
C THR A 82 11.26 30.52 35.16
N ARG A 83 10.38 31.12 34.34
CA ARG A 83 9.31 30.39 33.63
C ARG A 83 9.85 29.51 32.49
N LYS A 84 11.02 29.82 31.92
CA LYS A 84 11.74 29.04 30.89
C LYS A 84 12.59 27.91 31.50
N ILE A 85 13.08 28.08 32.73
CA ILE A 85 13.99 27.13 33.42
C ILE A 85 13.24 25.99 34.12
N THR A 86 12.04 26.20 34.65
CA THR A 86 11.30 25.15 35.38
C THR A 86 10.78 24.06 34.45
N LYS A 87 11.19 22.81 34.66
CA LYS A 87 10.85 21.66 33.79
C LYS A 87 9.48 21.01 34.09
N ILE A 88 8.82 21.32 35.21
CA ILE A 88 7.52 20.74 35.59
C ILE A 88 6.52 21.84 35.95
N ILE A 89 5.31 21.75 35.40
CA ILE A 89 4.22 22.72 35.54
C ILE A 89 2.94 21.98 35.97
N VAL A 90 2.18 22.53 36.93
CA VAL A 90 0.96 21.90 37.48
C VAL A 90 -0.18 22.92 37.54
N ALA A 91 -1.39 22.53 37.10
CA ALA A 91 -2.59 23.37 37.17
C ALA A 91 -3.85 22.62 37.69
N ASN A 92 -4.78 23.34 38.35
CA ASN A 92 -6.10 22.82 38.72
C ASN A 92 -7.04 22.71 37.50
N ARG A 93 -8.15 21.98 37.64
CA ARG A 93 -9.08 21.69 36.53
C ARG A 93 -10.43 22.40 36.70
N VAL A 94 -10.83 23.13 35.67
CA VAL A 94 -12.05 23.95 35.59
C VAL A 94 -12.85 23.70 34.30
N SER A 95 -12.28 22.95 33.34
CA SER A 95 -12.99 22.43 32.18
C SER A 95 -12.30 21.21 31.54
N CYS A 96 -12.97 20.59 30.58
CA CYS A 96 -12.37 19.59 29.70
C CYS A 96 -11.46 20.19 28.60
N LEU A 97 -11.17 21.49 28.61
CA LEU A 97 -10.38 22.20 27.58
C LEU A 97 -9.16 22.95 28.13
N ASP A 98 -8.86 22.80 29.42
CA ASP A 98 -7.81 23.57 30.11
C ASP A 98 -6.42 23.37 29.50
N LEU A 99 -6.14 22.16 28.98
CA LEU A 99 -4.90 21.86 28.26
C LEU A 99 -4.76 22.65 26.95
N ILE A 100 -5.84 22.88 26.18
CA ILE A 100 -5.79 23.76 24.99
C ILE A 100 -5.44 25.19 25.42
N VAL A 101 -6.07 25.67 26.50
CA VAL A 101 -5.88 27.03 27.02
C VAL A 101 -4.45 27.24 27.53
N LEU A 102 -3.91 26.27 28.26
CA LEU A 102 -2.55 26.33 28.80
C LEU A 102 -1.48 26.21 27.70
N ARG A 103 -1.69 25.38 26.66
CA ARG A 103 -0.72 25.26 25.54
C ARG A 103 -0.44 26.61 24.88
N LYS A 104 -1.47 27.46 24.75
CA LYS A 104 -1.39 28.82 24.20
C LYS A 104 -0.34 29.71 24.90
N LEU A 105 -0.03 29.45 26.18
CA LEU A 105 0.95 30.22 26.96
C LEU A 105 2.39 29.69 26.82
N PHE A 106 2.56 28.37 26.63
CA PHE A 106 3.87 27.69 26.64
C PHE A 106 4.35 27.32 25.22
N PHE A 107 3.96 28.09 24.21
CA PHE A 107 4.05 27.65 22.81
C PHE A 107 5.46 27.59 22.19
N ASN A 108 6.53 27.95 22.91
CA ASN A 108 7.90 27.91 22.36
C ASN A 108 8.52 26.50 22.36
N ASN A 109 7.76 25.50 21.89
CA ASN A 109 8.16 24.16 21.42
C ASN A 109 9.04 23.30 22.34
N LYS A 110 9.14 23.68 23.62
CA LYS A 110 9.73 22.89 24.70
C LYS A 110 8.72 22.72 25.82
N CYS A 111 7.47 22.44 25.49
CA CYS A 111 6.44 22.02 26.45
C CYS A 111 5.61 20.86 25.87
N LYS A 112 5.56 19.74 26.59
CA LYS A 112 4.68 18.59 26.34
C LYS A 112 3.65 18.54 27.46
N MET A 113 2.44 18.09 27.12
CA MET A 113 1.32 18.00 28.07
C MET A 113 1.14 16.56 28.51
N VAL A 114 0.96 16.29 29.80
CA VAL A 114 0.78 14.91 30.29
C VAL A 114 -0.69 14.66 30.59
N ASN A 115 -1.29 13.73 29.86
CA ASN A 115 -2.68 13.35 30.03
C ASN A 115 -2.80 12.30 31.15
N LEU A 116 -3.15 12.75 32.35
CA LEU A 116 -3.32 11.88 33.52
C LEU A 116 -4.67 11.13 33.54
N TRP A 117 -5.63 11.52 32.69
CA TRP A 117 -7.03 11.08 32.77
C TRP A 117 -7.58 10.65 31.41
N GLU A 118 -8.20 9.48 31.33
CA GLU A 118 -8.67 8.92 30.05
C GLU A 118 -9.78 9.76 29.39
N GLU A 119 -10.63 10.43 30.19
CA GLU A 119 -11.74 11.26 29.70
C GLU A 119 -11.29 12.53 28.93
N THR A 120 -10.00 12.88 28.96
CA THR A 120 -9.42 13.97 28.15
C THR A 120 -8.67 13.49 26.90
N SER A 121 -8.70 12.20 26.58
CA SER A 121 -8.10 11.60 25.36
C SER A 121 -8.60 12.20 24.04
N TRP A 122 -9.86 12.62 23.95
CA TRP A 122 -10.42 13.30 22.75
C TRP A 122 -9.72 14.64 22.42
N ILE A 123 -8.98 15.24 23.37
CA ILE A 123 -8.20 16.46 23.11
C ILE A 123 -6.99 16.16 22.19
N ASN A 124 -6.58 14.90 22.04
CA ASN A 124 -5.53 14.46 21.11
C ASN A 124 -5.75 14.98 19.67
N TYR A 125 -7.01 15.16 19.24
CA TYR A 125 -7.36 15.70 17.92
C TYR A 125 -6.90 17.16 17.66
N PHE A 126 -6.54 17.91 18.71
CA PHE A 126 -5.98 19.27 18.58
C PHE A 126 -4.44 19.30 18.53
N LYS A 127 -3.78 18.15 18.29
CA LYS A 127 -2.32 18.00 18.18
C LYS A 127 -1.54 18.65 19.35
N LEU A 128 -2.01 18.55 20.60
CA LEU A 128 -1.45 19.30 21.75
C LEU A 128 -0.03 18.91 22.22
N ASN A 129 0.68 18.00 21.54
CA ASN A 129 1.89 17.32 22.05
C ASN A 129 1.64 16.65 23.42
N LEU A 130 0.61 15.78 23.45
CA LEU A 130 0.20 15.03 24.64
C LEU A 130 1.02 13.73 24.79
N ILE A 131 1.66 13.56 25.95
CA ILE A 131 2.13 12.28 26.47
C ILE A 131 0.91 11.60 27.10
N ASN A 132 0.52 10.45 26.53
CA ASN A 132 -0.77 9.82 26.81
C ASN A 132 -0.66 8.29 26.62
N SER A 133 0.03 7.62 27.54
CA SER A 133 0.35 6.18 27.46
C SER A 133 -0.45 5.38 28.50
N ALA A 134 -1.37 4.54 28.03
CA ALA A 134 -2.06 3.58 28.89
C ALA A 134 -1.21 2.32 29.10
N ARG A 135 -0.83 2.05 30.36
CA ARG A 135 -0.96 0.71 31.00
C ARG A 135 -0.67 0.73 32.51
N THR A 136 0.29 1.52 32.99
CA THR A 136 0.46 1.83 34.42
C THR A 136 0.84 3.29 34.67
N GLN A 137 0.72 3.73 35.93
CA GLN A 137 1.26 5.02 36.38
C GLN A 137 2.80 5.06 36.33
N GLU A 138 3.46 3.90 36.44
CA GLU A 138 4.92 3.78 36.40
C GLU A 138 5.47 3.90 34.96
N ASP A 139 4.78 3.32 33.96
CA ASP A 139 5.07 3.54 32.54
C ASP A 139 5.00 5.03 32.19
N LEU A 140 3.97 5.72 32.69
CA LEU A 140 3.78 7.16 32.48
C LEU A 140 4.83 7.98 33.25
N LEU A 141 5.28 7.51 34.43
CA LEU A 141 6.40 8.12 35.16
C LEU A 141 7.68 8.06 34.35
N ASP A 142 8.05 6.90 33.83
CA ASP A 142 9.33 6.69 33.16
C ASP A 142 9.35 7.24 31.73
N LEU A 143 8.21 7.31 31.05
CA LEU A 143 8.06 8.19 29.87
C LEU A 143 8.35 9.65 30.23
N CYS A 144 7.80 10.17 31.34
CA CYS A 144 8.08 11.53 31.77
C CYS A 144 9.53 11.75 32.23
N VAL A 145 10.19 10.74 32.82
CA VAL A 145 11.63 10.78 33.15
C VAL A 145 12.46 10.85 31.88
N ASN A 146 12.24 9.95 30.92
CA ASN A 146 12.98 9.90 29.66
C ASN A 146 12.83 11.22 28.88
N GLU A 147 11.63 11.79 28.84
CA GLU A 147 11.35 13.08 28.21
C GLU A 147 12.09 14.24 28.89
N ILE A 148 12.22 14.25 30.22
CA ILE A 148 12.95 15.31 30.94
C ILE A 148 14.48 15.12 30.89
N GLN A 149 14.97 13.89 30.84
CA GLN A 149 16.42 13.58 30.88
C GLN A 149 17.09 13.64 29.51
N TYR A 150 16.46 13.09 28.47
CA TYR A 150 17.05 12.98 27.12
C TYR A 150 16.55 14.05 26.16
N SER A 151 15.66 14.94 26.60
CA SER A 151 15.13 16.02 25.78
C SER A 151 15.00 17.33 26.56
N ASP A 152 14.83 18.43 25.84
CA ASP A 152 14.85 19.75 26.45
C ASP A 152 13.45 20.28 26.86
N TYR A 153 12.43 19.43 26.84
CA TYR A 153 11.03 19.81 27.11
C TYR A 153 10.71 20.05 28.60
N GLN A 154 9.75 20.95 28.85
CA GLN A 154 8.97 21.08 30.08
C GLN A 154 7.75 20.15 30.01
N LEU A 155 7.30 19.59 31.14
CA LEU A 155 6.09 18.79 31.23
C LEU A 155 4.99 19.51 32.02
N LEU A 156 3.80 19.61 31.44
CA LEU A 156 2.64 20.26 32.05
C LEU A 156 1.54 19.26 32.37
N PHE A 157 1.13 19.24 33.65
CA PHE A 157 0.16 18.30 34.21
C PHE A 157 -1.10 19.04 34.69
N VAL A 158 -2.26 18.41 34.55
CA VAL A 158 -3.52 18.81 35.22
C VAL A 158 -3.94 17.66 36.15
N PRO A 159 -3.36 17.55 37.36
CA PRO A 159 -3.53 16.39 38.22
C PRO A 159 -4.84 16.38 39.02
N GLU A 160 -5.87 17.12 38.63
CA GLU A 160 -7.20 17.04 39.25
C GLU A 160 -8.12 16.15 38.38
N CYS A 161 -8.73 15.12 38.98
CA CYS A 161 -9.43 14.06 38.24
C CYS A 161 -10.73 14.51 37.57
N GLU A 162 -11.41 15.54 38.08
CA GLU A 162 -12.60 16.14 37.46
C GLU A 162 -12.62 17.66 37.61
N PRO A 163 -13.29 18.42 36.70
CA PRO A 163 -13.53 19.84 36.88
C PRO A 163 -14.48 20.10 38.05
N THR A 164 -13.99 20.76 39.10
CA THR A 164 -14.78 21.17 40.26
C THR A 164 -15.55 22.47 39.99
N THR A 165 -16.41 22.90 40.92
CA THR A 165 -17.11 24.21 40.85
C THR A 165 -16.15 25.40 40.83
N GLY A 166 -14.91 25.22 41.29
CA GLY A 166 -13.94 26.30 41.52
C GLY A 166 -14.33 27.30 42.61
N SER A 167 -15.41 27.03 43.37
CA SER A 167 -16.01 27.95 44.35
C SER A 167 -16.18 27.39 45.77
N ASP A 168 -15.93 26.09 45.97
CA ASP A 168 -16.20 25.42 47.24
C ASP A 168 -14.99 24.63 47.74
N GLY A 169 -14.41 23.75 46.91
CA GLY A 169 -13.17 23.06 47.25
C GLY A 169 -12.44 22.39 46.08
N LEU A 170 -11.17 22.06 46.31
CA LEU A 170 -10.27 21.40 45.35
C LEU A 170 -10.18 19.90 45.64
N LEU A 171 -10.21 19.03 44.63
CA LEU A 171 -10.03 17.57 44.80
C LEU A 171 -8.56 17.22 45.10
N LYS A 172 -8.29 15.99 45.59
CA LYS A 172 -6.92 15.48 45.69
C LYS A 172 -6.29 15.40 44.31
N PHE A 173 -4.99 15.68 44.28
CA PHE A 173 -4.21 15.64 43.06
C PHE A 173 -3.53 14.27 42.88
N ASN A 174 -3.43 13.81 41.63
CA ASN A 174 -2.60 12.68 41.26
C ASN A 174 -1.13 12.96 41.66
N LEU A 175 -0.48 11.99 42.31
CA LEU A 175 0.86 12.18 42.88
C LEU A 175 1.98 12.18 41.82
N LEU A 176 1.73 11.66 40.61
CA LEU A 176 2.74 11.46 39.57
C LEU A 176 3.69 12.65 39.30
N PRO A 177 3.22 13.90 39.07
CA PRO A 177 4.12 15.04 38.87
C PRO A 177 4.98 15.39 40.10
N PHE A 178 4.52 15.07 41.31
CA PHE A 178 5.24 15.33 42.55
C PHE A 178 6.32 14.27 42.80
N SER A 179 6.00 13.00 42.53
CA SER A 179 6.97 11.89 42.53
C SER A 179 8.03 12.06 41.44
N LEU A 180 7.65 12.49 40.23
CA LEU A 180 8.59 12.84 39.16
C LEU A 180 9.54 13.98 39.57
N ALA A 181 8.96 15.07 40.09
CA ALA A 181 9.73 16.22 40.56
C ALA A 181 10.73 15.83 41.65
N LYS A 182 10.34 14.96 42.58
CA LYS A 182 11.25 14.45 43.64
C LYS A 182 12.29 13.45 43.11
N LYS A 183 11.91 12.49 42.25
CA LYS A 183 12.79 11.51 41.59
C LYS A 183 13.94 12.18 40.80
N LEU A 184 13.73 13.43 40.35
CA LEU A 184 14.70 14.22 39.59
C LEU A 184 15.20 15.49 40.31
N GLN A 185 14.81 15.73 41.57
CA GLN A 185 15.06 16.98 42.33
C GLN A 185 14.68 18.29 41.60
N LEU A 186 13.62 18.26 40.78
CA LEU A 186 13.14 19.39 39.99
C LEU A 186 12.04 20.20 40.71
N SER A 187 12.05 21.51 40.54
CA SER A 187 11.04 22.40 41.12
C SER A 187 9.80 22.54 40.22
N ILE A 188 8.61 22.62 40.83
CA ILE A 188 7.32 22.75 40.15
C ILE A 188 6.89 24.22 40.08
N LEU A 189 6.35 24.64 38.93
CA LEU A 189 5.62 25.90 38.75
C LEU A 189 4.10 25.66 38.85
N PRO A 190 3.41 26.11 39.91
CA PRO A 190 1.96 25.96 40.02
C PRO A 190 1.20 27.09 39.30
N ILE A 191 0.07 26.75 38.69
CA ILE A 191 -0.83 27.67 37.99
C ILE A 191 -2.25 27.52 38.55
N CYS A 192 -2.87 28.65 38.87
CA CYS A 192 -4.28 28.73 39.24
C CYS A 192 -5.11 29.13 38.01
N LEU A 193 -6.19 28.37 37.73
CA LEU A 193 -7.17 28.62 36.68
C LEU A 193 -8.56 28.92 37.27
N ARG A 194 -9.23 29.95 36.73
CA ARG A 194 -10.65 30.27 36.98
C ARG A 194 -11.34 30.65 35.65
N THR A 195 -12.66 30.43 35.54
CA THR A 195 -13.41 30.75 34.30
C THR A 195 -14.61 31.68 34.53
N SER A 196 -14.96 32.44 33.49
CA SER A 196 -16.17 33.28 33.44
C SER A 196 -16.74 33.37 32.02
N ARG A 197 -18.06 33.56 31.88
CA ARG A 197 -18.80 33.60 30.61
C ARG A 197 -19.86 34.71 30.63
N ALA A 198 -20.31 35.15 29.46
CA ALA A 198 -21.33 36.20 29.31
C ALA A 198 -22.71 35.80 29.87
N PHE A 199 -23.02 34.50 29.91
CA PHE A 199 -24.25 33.93 30.47
C PHE A 199 -23.90 32.90 31.55
N LYS A 200 -24.83 32.60 32.47
CA LYS A 200 -24.70 31.61 33.56
C LYS A 200 -24.72 30.14 33.06
N ILE A 201 -23.86 29.82 32.08
CA ILE A 201 -23.69 28.50 31.45
C ILE A 201 -22.38 27.88 31.95
N ARG A 202 -22.45 26.80 32.72
CA ARG A 202 -21.28 26.14 33.34
C ARG A 202 -20.35 25.49 32.30
N THR A 203 -19.04 25.49 32.59
CA THR A 203 -17.98 24.93 31.72
C THR A 203 -18.12 23.42 31.59
N SER A 204 -18.32 22.73 32.71
CA SER A 204 -18.66 21.31 32.80
C SER A 204 -19.78 21.06 33.82
N THR A 205 -20.27 19.82 33.88
CA THR A 205 -21.25 19.29 34.84
C THR A 205 -20.90 17.84 35.15
N PHE A 206 -21.29 17.31 36.32
CA PHE A 206 -20.77 16.03 36.84
C PHE A 206 -20.83 14.82 35.88
N ASN A 207 -21.82 14.77 34.98
CA ASN A 207 -22.00 13.67 34.02
C ASN A 207 -21.95 14.12 32.54
N SER A 208 -21.34 15.28 32.21
CA SER A 208 -21.26 15.71 30.81
C SER A 208 -20.13 15.06 30.05
N HIS A 209 -20.49 14.27 29.03
CA HIS A 209 -19.55 13.87 27.98
C HIS A 209 -18.85 15.11 27.39
N PRO A 210 -17.51 15.10 27.18
CA PRO A 210 -16.79 16.29 26.73
C PRO A 210 -17.24 16.94 25.40
N PHE A 211 -17.90 16.20 24.49
CA PHE A 211 -18.50 16.83 23.30
C PHE A 211 -19.70 17.74 23.63
N THR A 212 -20.43 17.45 24.72
CA THR A 212 -21.46 18.35 25.26
C THR A 212 -20.82 19.62 25.81
N ASP A 213 -19.69 19.51 26.51
CA ASP A 213 -18.94 20.69 26.98
C ASP A 213 -18.42 21.52 25.80
N LEU A 214 -17.82 20.88 24.79
CA LEU A 214 -17.37 21.52 23.55
C LEU A 214 -18.51 22.29 22.86
N PHE A 215 -19.70 21.69 22.74
CA PHE A 215 -20.90 22.37 22.22
C PHE A 215 -21.20 23.66 23.02
N TRP A 216 -21.14 23.62 24.36
CA TRP A 216 -21.38 24.81 25.19
C TRP A 216 -20.25 25.85 25.12
N PHE A 217 -19.01 25.46 24.82
CA PHE A 217 -17.94 26.39 24.47
C PHE A 217 -18.18 27.06 23.13
N LEU A 218 -18.61 26.32 22.11
CA LEU A 218 -18.95 26.85 20.78
C LEU A 218 -20.21 27.74 20.81
N PHE A 219 -21.17 27.43 21.70
CA PHE A 219 -22.40 28.20 21.90
C PHE A 219 -22.17 29.50 22.70
N SER A 220 -21.27 29.52 23.67
CA SER A 220 -21.04 30.71 24.51
C SER A 220 -20.41 31.85 23.68
N PRO A 221 -20.84 33.12 23.79
CA PRO A 221 -20.28 34.23 23.02
C PRO A 221 -18.74 34.34 23.16
N TYR A 222 -18.26 34.16 24.40
CA TYR A 222 -16.87 33.98 24.76
C TYR A 222 -16.77 33.18 26.08
N THR A 223 -15.62 32.56 26.33
CA THR A 223 -15.23 32.11 27.68
C THR A 223 -13.92 32.79 28.07
N ARG A 224 -13.91 33.46 29.22
CA ARG A 224 -12.71 34.10 29.77
C ARG A 224 -12.06 33.16 30.79
N PHE A 225 -10.78 32.89 30.60
CA PHE A 225 -9.93 32.14 31.52
C PHE A 225 -9.01 33.13 32.24
N HIS A 226 -9.10 33.19 33.56
CA HIS A 226 -8.19 33.93 34.41
C HIS A 226 -7.08 32.97 34.84
N ILE A 227 -5.83 33.40 34.68
CA ILE A 227 -4.65 32.55 34.83
C ILE A 227 -3.67 33.27 35.75
N ASN A 228 -3.36 32.65 36.90
CA ASN A 228 -2.54 33.22 37.95
C ASN A 228 -1.34 32.29 38.21
N PHE A 229 -0.13 32.73 37.85
CA PHE A 229 1.10 31.98 38.11
C PHE A 229 1.53 32.13 39.58
N LEU A 230 1.79 31.02 40.27
CA LEU A 230 2.22 31.02 41.67
C LEU A 230 3.73 30.89 41.80
N SER A 231 4.26 31.16 43.01
CA SER A 231 5.67 30.94 43.32
C SER A 231 6.10 29.50 43.07
N ILE A 232 7.25 29.33 42.41
CA ILE A 232 7.89 28.03 42.18
C ILE A 232 8.16 27.35 43.53
N VAL A 233 7.88 26.04 43.62
CA VAL A 233 8.11 25.24 44.84
C VAL A 233 9.06 24.08 44.54
N SER A 234 10.18 24.05 45.25
CA SER A 234 11.15 22.96 45.18
C SER A 234 10.78 21.81 46.12
N PRO A 235 11.06 20.54 45.75
CA PRO A 235 10.98 19.42 46.67
C PRO A 235 12.06 19.55 47.76
N THR A 236 11.76 19.07 48.96
CA THR A 236 12.74 18.92 50.05
C THR A 236 13.01 17.43 50.25
N ASP A 237 14.28 17.03 50.42
CA ASP A 237 14.68 15.62 50.48
C ASP A 237 14.04 14.83 51.64
N LEU A 238 13.60 15.54 52.68
CA LEU A 238 12.94 14.99 53.87
C LEU A 238 11.40 14.99 53.82
N SER A 239 10.77 15.52 52.75
CA SER A 239 9.31 15.53 52.61
C SER A 239 8.78 14.36 51.78
N SER A 240 7.65 13.78 52.19
CA SER A 240 6.92 12.80 51.38
C SER A 240 6.23 13.47 50.18
N ASP A 241 5.83 12.66 49.21
CA ASP A 241 5.28 13.11 47.93
C ASP A 241 3.89 13.74 48.14
N GLU A 242 3.13 13.23 49.11
CA GLU A 242 1.87 13.78 49.60
C GLU A 242 2.09 15.13 50.27
N VAL A 243 3.10 15.27 51.15
CA VAL A 243 3.42 16.54 51.82
C VAL A 243 3.85 17.62 50.80
N PHE A 244 4.57 17.23 49.74
CA PHE A 244 4.93 18.13 48.66
C PHE A 244 3.72 18.52 47.79
N CYS A 245 2.85 17.55 47.50
CA CYS A 245 1.57 17.76 46.80
C CYS A 245 0.64 18.71 47.56
N GLU A 246 0.36 18.45 48.84
CA GLU A 246 -0.56 19.24 49.65
C GLU A 246 -0.07 20.69 49.82
N LYS A 247 1.23 20.92 49.98
CA LYS A 247 1.83 22.26 50.00
C LYS A 247 1.54 23.07 48.72
N ILE A 248 1.42 22.40 47.57
CA ILE A 248 1.06 23.03 46.30
C ILE A 248 -0.46 23.19 46.15
N ARG A 249 -1.26 22.19 46.56
CA ARG A 249 -2.73 22.30 46.63
C ARG A 249 -3.18 23.46 47.51
N GLU A 250 -2.61 23.59 48.72
CA GLU A 250 -2.88 24.71 49.63
C GLU A 250 -2.58 26.08 49.00
N ASN A 251 -1.47 26.22 48.26
CA ASN A 251 -1.11 27.48 47.60
C ASN A 251 -2.14 27.87 46.51
N ILE A 252 -2.67 26.89 45.78
CA ILE A 252 -3.77 27.10 44.83
C ILE A 252 -5.06 27.46 45.59
N CYS A 253 -5.46 26.68 46.60
CA CYS A 253 -6.66 26.94 47.41
C CYS A 253 -6.66 28.34 48.06
N ARG A 254 -5.52 28.76 48.64
CA ARG A 254 -5.34 30.08 49.25
C ARG A 254 -5.37 31.24 48.24
N THR A 255 -5.11 30.98 46.95
CA THR A 255 -5.17 31.99 45.87
C THR A 255 -6.57 32.07 45.22
N ILE A 256 -7.28 30.94 45.14
CA ILE A 256 -8.65 30.90 44.61
C ILE A 256 -9.66 31.39 45.68
N GLY A 257 -9.44 31.03 46.94
CA GLY A 257 -10.35 31.30 48.07
C GLY A 257 -11.29 30.13 48.41
N ILE A 258 -10.82 28.89 48.29
CA ILE A 258 -11.62 27.65 48.45
C ILE A 258 -11.01 26.71 49.51
N GLU A 259 -11.82 25.76 50.02
CA GLU A 259 -11.35 24.79 51.01
C GLU A 259 -10.51 23.65 50.37
N LEU A 260 -9.51 23.19 51.11
CA LEU A 260 -8.71 22.02 50.75
C LEU A 260 -9.48 20.75 51.14
N THR A 261 -9.91 19.95 50.15
CA THR A 261 -10.69 18.73 50.44
C THR A 261 -9.82 17.48 50.48
N GLN A 262 -10.34 16.43 51.11
CA GLN A 262 -9.67 15.13 51.25
C GLN A 262 -10.14 14.07 50.24
N PHE A 263 -11.04 14.43 49.31
CA PHE A 263 -11.67 13.49 48.39
C PHE A 263 -10.80 13.18 47.18
N ASP A 264 -10.83 11.92 46.74
CA ASP A 264 -9.99 11.37 45.66
C ASP A 264 -10.78 10.82 44.46
N GLU A 265 -10.04 10.36 43.45
CA GLU A 265 -10.58 9.77 42.22
C GLU A 265 -11.48 8.54 42.46
N GLN A 266 -11.17 7.68 43.44
CA GLN A 266 -11.98 6.48 43.69
C GLN A 266 -13.36 6.90 44.21
N GLN A 267 -13.40 7.84 45.15
CA GLN A 267 -14.65 8.39 45.68
C GLN A 267 -15.46 9.15 44.62
N VAL A 268 -14.80 9.89 43.73
CA VAL A 268 -15.45 10.54 42.57
C VAL A 268 -16.01 9.50 41.60
N SER A 269 -15.26 8.42 41.34
CA SER A 269 -15.67 7.33 40.46
C SER A 269 -16.82 6.49 41.03
N GLU A 270 -16.91 6.34 42.36
CA GLU A 270 -18.08 5.76 43.02
C GLU A 270 -19.30 6.67 42.96
N LEU A 271 -19.11 7.99 43.09
CA LEU A 271 -20.19 8.95 42.94
C LEU A 271 -20.71 9.02 41.49
N LYS A 272 -19.82 8.88 40.48
CA LYS A 272 -20.21 8.73 39.05
C LYS A 272 -21.11 7.51 38.81
N LYS A 273 -20.99 6.44 39.62
CA LYS A 273 -21.90 5.26 39.57
C LYS A 273 -23.27 5.51 40.22
N ARG A 274 -23.45 6.62 40.93
CA ARG A 274 -24.70 7.02 41.64
C ARG A 274 -25.01 8.51 41.40
N PRO A 275 -25.25 8.92 40.14
CA PRO A 275 -25.39 10.34 39.76
C PRO A 275 -26.61 11.02 40.42
N ASP A 276 -27.61 10.22 40.81
CA ASP A 276 -28.79 10.62 41.58
C ASP A 276 -28.46 11.20 42.97
N LEU A 277 -27.31 10.85 43.56
CA LEU A 277 -26.86 11.45 44.82
C LEU A 277 -26.45 12.91 44.65
N VAL A 278 -25.89 13.26 43.48
CA VAL A 278 -25.54 14.66 43.16
C VAL A 278 -26.81 15.48 42.98
N GLN A 279 -27.78 14.98 42.21
CA GLN A 279 -29.09 15.65 42.08
C GLN A 279 -29.75 15.84 43.45
N ARG A 280 -29.87 14.78 44.26
CA ARG A 280 -30.49 14.85 45.59
C ARG A 280 -29.79 15.82 46.53
N ARG A 281 -28.46 15.91 46.50
CA ARG A 281 -27.72 16.89 47.31
C ARG A 281 -27.92 18.34 46.85
N HIS A 282 -27.99 18.59 45.54
CA HIS A 282 -28.30 19.94 45.04
C HIS A 282 -29.77 20.32 45.20
N GLU A 283 -30.71 19.37 45.24
CA GLU A 283 -32.09 19.58 45.68
C GLU A 283 -32.15 19.93 47.17
N GLN A 284 -31.42 19.20 48.03
CA GLN A 284 -31.29 19.51 49.46
C GLN A 284 -30.70 20.92 49.68
N ARG A 285 -29.55 21.25 49.09
CA ARG A 285 -28.95 22.59 49.23
C ARG A 285 -29.86 23.70 48.68
N ARG A 286 -30.66 23.45 47.64
CA ARG A 286 -31.70 24.40 47.17
C ARG A 286 -32.79 24.61 48.21
N ALA A 287 -33.23 23.57 48.91
CA ALA A 287 -34.20 23.69 50.00
C ALA A 287 -33.63 24.42 51.22
N GLU A 288 -32.42 24.07 51.66
CA GLU A 288 -31.71 24.73 52.76
C GLU A 288 -31.45 26.22 52.47
N PHE A 289 -30.98 26.55 51.27
CA PHE A 289 -30.76 27.93 50.86
C PHE A 289 -32.07 28.73 50.79
N GLN A 290 -33.17 28.11 50.35
CA GLN A 290 -34.49 28.77 50.38
C GLN A 290 -35.03 28.96 51.81
N GLN A 291 -34.71 28.06 52.75
CA GLN A 291 -34.97 28.31 54.17
C GLN A 291 -34.13 29.48 54.70
N MET A 292 -32.83 29.58 54.35
CA MET A 292 -31.99 30.73 54.73
C MET A 292 -32.52 32.05 54.17
N ILE A 293 -32.96 32.09 52.90
CA ILE A 293 -33.60 33.25 52.28
C ILE A 293 -34.86 33.65 53.07
N ASN A 294 -35.71 32.68 53.42
CA ASN A 294 -36.94 32.94 54.17
C ASN A 294 -36.63 33.53 55.56
N LEU A 295 -35.61 33.02 56.26
CA LEU A 295 -35.17 33.51 57.57
C LEU A 295 -34.59 34.93 57.50
N VAL A 296 -33.79 35.27 56.48
CA VAL A 296 -33.31 36.64 56.27
C VAL A 296 -34.49 37.57 55.91
N HIS A 297 -35.38 37.16 55.02
CA HIS A 297 -36.52 37.98 54.59
C HIS A 297 -37.52 38.27 55.72
N GLN A 298 -37.67 37.36 56.70
CA GLN A 298 -38.42 37.61 57.92
C GLN A 298 -37.79 38.68 58.82
N GLN A 299 -36.47 38.90 58.75
CA GLN A 299 -35.73 39.82 59.62
C GLN A 299 -35.31 41.12 58.92
N VAL A 300 -35.24 41.14 57.59
CA VAL A 300 -35.00 42.35 56.76
C VAL A 300 -36.01 42.42 55.60
N PRO A 301 -37.31 42.59 55.88
CA PRO A 301 -38.37 42.55 54.85
C PRO A 301 -38.33 43.74 53.86
N LEU A 302 -37.53 44.78 54.14
CA LEU A 302 -37.29 45.90 53.23
C LEU A 302 -36.19 45.63 52.20
N ALA A 303 -35.40 44.57 52.37
CA ALA A 303 -34.46 44.12 51.35
C ALA A 303 -35.21 43.20 50.36
N SER A 304 -35.03 43.42 49.06
CA SER A 304 -35.66 42.55 48.06
C SER A 304 -35.14 41.12 48.18
N LEU A 305 -35.97 40.13 47.84
CA LEU A 305 -35.57 38.71 47.81
C LEU A 305 -34.34 38.46 46.93
N GLU A 306 -34.08 39.33 45.95
CA GLU A 306 -32.91 39.30 45.08
C GLU A 306 -31.65 39.87 45.75
N ALA A 307 -31.76 40.98 46.50
CA ALA A 307 -30.68 41.48 47.35
C ALA A 307 -30.35 40.49 48.49
N ILE A 308 -31.38 39.84 49.06
CA ILE A 308 -31.25 38.77 50.06
C ILE A 308 -30.51 37.57 49.49
N ARG A 309 -30.88 37.09 48.29
CA ARG A 309 -30.15 36.03 47.59
C ARG A 309 -28.69 36.42 47.33
N TYR A 310 -28.46 37.56 46.71
CA TYR A 310 -27.13 38.06 46.35
C TYR A 310 -26.18 38.12 47.55
N ASP A 311 -26.65 38.64 48.69
CA ASP A 311 -25.79 38.78 49.87
C ASP A 311 -25.72 37.52 50.75
N LEU A 312 -26.69 36.59 50.64
CA LEU A 312 -26.55 35.22 51.17
C LEU A 312 -25.53 34.39 50.37
N GLU A 313 -25.49 34.54 49.04
CA GLU A 313 -24.48 33.88 48.17
C GLU A 313 -23.06 34.31 48.57
N ILE A 314 -22.88 35.57 48.99
CA ILE A 314 -21.59 36.12 49.41
C ILE A 314 -21.20 35.72 50.84
N THR A 315 -22.10 35.87 51.82
CA THR A 315 -21.74 35.64 53.24
C THR A 315 -21.76 34.16 53.63
N LYS A 316 -22.50 33.32 52.88
CA LYS A 316 -22.93 31.96 53.26
C LYS A 316 -23.54 31.90 54.69
N SER A 317 -24.09 33.01 55.22
CA SER A 317 -24.53 33.13 56.62
C SER A 317 -25.67 34.14 56.82
N VAL A 318 -26.84 33.64 57.25
CA VAL A 318 -28.07 34.41 57.56
C VAL A 318 -27.77 35.66 58.41
N GLN A 319 -27.03 35.51 59.51
CA GLN A 319 -26.75 36.59 60.46
C GLN A 319 -25.88 37.71 59.88
N ARG A 320 -24.90 37.37 59.02
CA ARG A 320 -24.05 38.37 58.35
C ARG A 320 -24.80 39.10 57.24
N THR A 321 -25.63 38.38 56.47
CA THR A 321 -26.46 39.00 55.44
C THR A 321 -27.46 40.00 56.01
N ILE A 322 -28.07 39.69 57.17
CA ILE A 322 -28.97 40.60 57.88
C ILE A 322 -28.28 41.93 58.20
N ALA A 323 -27.02 41.90 58.66
CA ALA A 323 -26.26 43.13 58.93
C ALA A 323 -26.00 43.95 57.65
N ASN A 324 -25.42 43.33 56.62
CA ASN A 324 -25.08 43.98 55.35
C ASN A 324 -26.28 44.63 54.64
N LEU A 325 -27.45 43.97 54.66
CA LEU A 325 -28.62 44.44 53.91
C LEU A 325 -29.34 45.59 54.59
N ASN A 326 -29.38 45.64 55.92
CA ASN A 326 -29.87 46.80 56.64
C ASN A 326 -29.08 48.08 56.28
N GLU A 327 -27.75 47.97 56.14
CA GLU A 327 -26.90 49.07 55.70
C GLU A 327 -27.18 49.48 54.24
N ARG A 328 -27.31 48.51 53.32
CA ARG A 328 -27.59 48.82 51.89
C ARG A 328 -28.98 49.39 51.66
N VAL A 329 -30.02 48.95 52.38
CA VAL A 329 -31.37 49.52 52.29
C VAL A 329 -31.36 51.00 52.68
N ALA A 330 -30.61 51.38 53.72
CA ALA A 330 -30.44 52.76 54.15
C ALA A 330 -29.66 53.65 53.15
N ALA A 331 -28.97 53.05 52.17
CA ALA A 331 -28.31 53.75 51.07
C ALA A 331 -29.17 53.82 49.80
N ALA A 332 -29.82 52.72 49.40
CA ALA A 332 -30.58 52.61 48.16
C ALA A 332 -31.78 53.58 48.08
N ALA A 333 -32.41 53.86 49.22
CA ALA A 333 -33.51 54.85 49.34
C ALA A 333 -33.13 56.26 48.88
N ARG A 334 -31.83 56.58 48.74
CA ARG A 334 -31.32 57.90 48.33
C ARG A 334 -31.22 58.07 46.81
N ALA A 335 -31.43 57.01 46.00
CA ALA A 335 -31.06 56.99 44.59
C ALA A 335 -32.23 56.88 43.57
N ALA A 336 -33.38 56.32 43.95
CA ALA A 336 -34.35 55.73 43.02
C ALA A 336 -35.26 56.69 42.21
N ASN A 337 -34.86 57.95 41.99
CA ASN A 337 -35.72 59.01 41.42
C ASN A 337 -35.58 59.26 39.89
N LYS A 338 -35.15 58.30 39.03
CA LYS A 338 -34.80 58.56 37.59
C LYS A 338 -35.03 57.39 36.55
N SER A 339 -35.94 57.60 35.55
CA SER A 339 -36.06 57.08 34.12
C SER A 339 -36.41 55.61 33.67
N THR A 340 -37.05 55.38 32.47
CA THR A 340 -37.43 54.06 31.80
C THR A 340 -38.11 54.13 30.36
N SER A 341 -38.10 53.07 29.44
CA SER A 341 -39.18 52.59 28.44
C SER A 341 -38.87 51.85 27.04
N SER A 342 -39.73 50.87 26.57
CA SER A 342 -40.14 50.39 25.14
C SER A 342 -39.62 49.10 24.30
N THR A 343 -40.41 48.52 23.30
CA THR A 343 -40.40 47.12 22.62
C THR A 343 -41.17 46.97 21.21
N THR A 344 -41.43 45.89 20.34
CA THR A 344 -40.95 44.51 19.78
C THR A 344 -41.92 43.79 18.70
N SER A 345 -41.54 42.83 17.74
CA SER A 345 -42.34 41.65 17.11
C SER A 345 -41.97 41.00 15.66
N SER A 346 -42.72 40.00 15.04
CA SER A 346 -42.37 39.10 13.82
C SER A 346 -43.46 38.11 13.14
N HIS A 347 -43.35 37.51 11.88
CA HIS A 347 -44.21 36.39 11.23
C HIS A 347 -43.76 35.62 9.86
N ALA A 348 -44.52 34.62 9.24
CA ALA A 348 -44.20 33.70 8.04
C ALA A 348 -45.40 32.91 7.29
N ILE A 349 -45.26 32.00 6.21
CA ILE A 349 -46.16 30.81 5.70
C ILE A 349 -45.84 30.07 4.28
N THR A 350 -46.55 28.98 3.81
CA THR A 350 -46.26 27.93 2.69
C THR A 350 -47.46 27.57 1.68
N LYS A 351 -47.64 26.53 0.74
CA LYS A 351 -47.21 25.09 0.43
C LYS A 351 -47.78 24.43 -0.95
N SER A 352 -47.45 23.13 -1.35
CA SER A 352 -48.16 22.09 -2.28
C SER A 352 -47.71 21.82 -3.80
N SER A 353 -48.11 20.80 -4.67
CA SER A 353 -48.21 19.27 -4.70
C SER A 353 -48.61 18.54 -6.10
N GLY A 354 -48.28 17.23 -6.42
CA GLY A 354 -48.72 16.37 -7.64
C GLY A 354 -48.07 14.90 -7.73
N GLY A 355 -48.21 13.86 -8.64
CA GLY A 355 -49.00 13.36 -9.86
C GLY A 355 -48.49 11.97 -10.51
N SER A 356 -49.19 11.14 -11.37
CA SER A 356 -48.67 9.81 -11.98
C SER A 356 -49.44 9.00 -13.12
N ASN A 357 -48.80 8.17 -14.01
CA ASN A 357 -49.41 6.97 -14.75
C ASN A 357 -48.47 6.05 -15.66
N HIS A 358 -47.75 4.99 -15.19
CA HIS A 358 -46.86 4.17 -16.11
C HIS A 358 -46.71 2.63 -15.91
N ARG A 359 -47.32 1.99 -14.90
CA ARG A 359 -46.83 0.69 -14.36
C ARG A 359 -47.26 -0.60 -15.07
N GLN A 360 -48.30 -0.60 -15.91
CA GLN A 360 -48.94 -1.84 -16.40
C GLN A 360 -48.27 -2.53 -17.60
N ALA A 361 -47.40 -1.86 -18.36
CA ALA A 361 -46.81 -2.43 -19.58
C ALA A 361 -45.74 -3.52 -19.33
N TYR A 362 -45.04 -3.45 -18.19
CA TYR A 362 -43.81 -4.23 -17.95
C TYR A 362 -44.02 -5.73 -17.70
N GLU A 363 -45.07 -6.12 -16.95
CA GLU A 363 -45.21 -7.51 -16.49
C GLU A 363 -45.58 -8.50 -17.61
N ARG A 364 -46.11 -8.06 -18.76
CA ARG A 364 -46.50 -8.96 -19.87
C ARG A 364 -45.28 -9.58 -20.58
N LEU A 365 -44.25 -8.78 -20.87
CA LEU A 365 -43.06 -9.20 -21.62
C LEU A 365 -42.21 -10.26 -20.87
N LYS A 366 -42.40 -10.36 -19.55
CA LYS A 366 -41.59 -11.16 -18.64
C LYS A 366 -41.94 -12.65 -18.65
N GLN A 367 -43.16 -13.03 -19.05
CA GLN A 367 -43.61 -14.43 -18.99
C GLN A 367 -43.12 -15.25 -20.19
N GLU A 368 -43.13 -14.68 -21.41
CA GLU A 368 -42.78 -15.39 -22.65
C GLU A 368 -41.31 -15.85 -22.70
N LEU A 369 -40.40 -15.08 -22.09
CA LEU A 369 -38.97 -15.37 -22.07
C LEU A 369 -38.59 -16.53 -21.14
N ILE A 370 -39.45 -16.93 -20.19
CA ILE A 370 -39.16 -17.99 -19.24
C ILE A 370 -39.32 -19.37 -19.89
N GLU A 371 -40.43 -19.59 -20.61
CA GLU A 371 -40.75 -20.91 -21.17
C GLU A 371 -39.78 -21.31 -22.30
N LYS A 372 -39.34 -20.34 -23.11
CA LYS A 372 -38.39 -20.56 -24.22
C LYS A 372 -37.02 -21.10 -23.76
N ASN A 373 -36.60 -20.77 -22.53
CA ASN A 373 -35.34 -21.28 -21.96
C ASN A 373 -35.47 -22.70 -21.39
N ARG A 374 -36.68 -23.15 -21.05
CA ARG A 374 -36.93 -24.45 -20.40
C ARG A 374 -36.64 -25.64 -21.31
N GLN A 375 -36.92 -25.52 -22.62
CA GLN A 375 -36.74 -26.63 -23.57
C GLN A 375 -35.26 -26.87 -23.94
N LEU A 376 -34.43 -25.82 -23.97
CA LEU A 376 -33.01 -25.94 -24.36
C LEU A 376 -32.15 -26.72 -23.36
N PHE A 377 -32.61 -26.88 -22.12
CA PHE A 377 -31.84 -27.54 -21.06
C PHE A 377 -31.80 -29.08 -21.18
N LEU A 378 -32.77 -29.70 -21.87
CA LEU A 378 -32.98 -31.15 -21.83
C LEU A 378 -31.99 -31.97 -22.67
N ASN A 379 -31.42 -31.41 -23.75
CA ASN A 379 -30.70 -32.18 -24.77
C ASN A 379 -29.19 -32.41 -24.50
N LYS A 380 -28.61 -31.98 -23.37
CA LYS A 380 -27.14 -31.92 -23.21
C LYS A 380 -26.49 -32.97 -22.29
N ASN A 381 -27.25 -33.83 -21.62
CA ASN A 381 -26.77 -34.61 -20.47
C ASN A 381 -26.46 -36.11 -20.70
N VAL A 382 -26.43 -36.61 -21.95
CA VAL A 382 -26.33 -38.05 -22.23
C VAL A 382 -24.89 -38.59 -22.31
N HIS A 383 -23.93 -37.82 -22.85
CA HIS A 383 -22.60 -38.36 -23.18
C HIS A 383 -21.56 -38.33 -22.04
N ASP A 384 -21.57 -37.33 -21.14
CA ASP A 384 -20.52 -37.16 -20.12
C ASP A 384 -20.53 -38.26 -19.03
N LYS A 385 -21.70 -38.88 -18.76
CA LYS A 385 -21.81 -39.92 -17.73
C LYS A 385 -21.15 -41.25 -18.10
N ARG A 386 -21.06 -41.62 -19.39
CA ARG A 386 -20.36 -42.84 -19.81
C ARG A 386 -18.83 -42.70 -19.68
N PHE A 387 -18.30 -41.53 -20.04
CA PHE A 387 -16.86 -41.25 -20.06
C PHE A 387 -16.20 -41.45 -18.69
N ARG A 388 -16.74 -40.83 -17.62
CA ARG A 388 -16.22 -41.00 -16.25
C ARG A 388 -16.23 -42.45 -15.77
N SER A 389 -17.20 -43.26 -16.19
CA SER A 389 -17.33 -44.65 -15.75
C SER A 389 -16.18 -45.53 -16.24
N SER A 390 -15.83 -45.44 -17.53
CA SER A 390 -14.80 -46.30 -18.13
C SER A 390 -13.40 -45.98 -17.59
N PHE A 391 -13.03 -44.69 -17.51
CA PHE A 391 -11.70 -44.27 -17.09
C PHE A 391 -11.41 -44.65 -15.62
N HIS A 392 -12.35 -44.39 -14.71
CA HIS A 392 -12.19 -44.81 -13.31
C HIS A 392 -12.20 -46.34 -13.13
N SER A 393 -12.89 -47.09 -13.98
CA SER A 393 -12.86 -48.57 -13.94
C SER A 393 -11.44 -49.10 -14.17
N VAL A 394 -10.76 -48.64 -15.22
CA VAL A 394 -9.39 -49.09 -15.55
C VAL A 394 -8.39 -48.72 -14.46
N ILE A 395 -8.47 -47.49 -13.92
CA ILE A 395 -7.60 -47.04 -12.84
C ILE A 395 -7.80 -47.87 -11.56
N ASN A 396 -9.05 -48.20 -11.20
CA ASN A 396 -9.34 -49.00 -10.02
C ASN A 396 -8.96 -50.48 -10.18
N GLU A 397 -9.11 -51.06 -11.38
CA GLU A 397 -8.69 -52.43 -11.69
C GLU A 397 -7.17 -52.60 -11.48
N LEU A 398 -6.36 -51.68 -12.04
CA LEU A 398 -4.90 -51.65 -11.87
C LEU A 398 -4.44 -51.40 -10.42
N ARG A 399 -5.24 -50.64 -9.65
CA ARG A 399 -5.00 -50.37 -8.23
C ARG A 399 -5.28 -51.61 -7.38
N ASN A 400 -6.36 -52.33 -7.66
CA ASN A 400 -6.78 -53.53 -6.93
C ASN A 400 -5.84 -54.72 -7.17
N GLU A 401 -5.26 -54.88 -8.37
CA GLU A 401 -4.20 -55.86 -8.61
C GLU A 401 -2.83 -55.50 -7.95
N LYS A 402 -2.73 -54.36 -7.21
CA LYS A 402 -1.51 -53.83 -6.57
C LYS A 402 -0.34 -53.52 -7.52
N ARG A 403 -0.62 -53.11 -8.77
CA ARG A 403 0.39 -52.97 -9.85
C ARG A 403 0.81 -51.54 -10.19
N MET A 404 0.46 -50.58 -9.33
CA MET A 404 0.71 -49.15 -9.56
C MET A 404 1.80 -48.63 -8.62
N PRO A 405 2.99 -48.22 -9.13
CA PRO A 405 4.07 -47.65 -8.32
C PRO A 405 3.62 -46.41 -7.52
N LEU A 406 4.16 -46.26 -6.30
CA LEU A 406 3.77 -45.18 -5.39
C LEU A 406 4.00 -43.77 -5.98
N SER A 407 5.07 -43.59 -6.75
CA SER A 407 5.40 -42.34 -7.45
C SER A 407 4.38 -41.97 -8.55
N ILE A 408 3.66 -42.93 -9.13
CA ILE A 408 2.57 -42.69 -10.07
C ILE A 408 1.30 -42.28 -9.32
N LEU A 409 0.99 -42.94 -8.19
CA LEU A 409 -0.12 -42.54 -7.32
C LEU A 409 0.06 -41.13 -6.74
N GLN A 410 1.30 -40.72 -6.46
CA GLN A 410 1.65 -39.38 -5.96
C GLN A 410 1.65 -38.28 -7.03
N SER A 411 1.71 -38.63 -8.32
CA SER A 411 1.74 -37.66 -9.44
C SER A 411 0.41 -37.52 -10.19
N MET A 412 -0.63 -38.29 -9.82
CA MET A 412 -1.97 -38.11 -10.36
C MET A 412 -2.74 -36.97 -9.65
N PRO A 413 -3.57 -36.19 -10.38
CA PRO A 413 -4.38 -35.13 -9.77
C PRO A 413 -5.28 -35.63 -8.64
N ARG A 414 -5.35 -34.86 -7.53
CA ARG A 414 -6.03 -35.24 -6.27
C ARG A 414 -7.48 -35.72 -6.43
N GLN A 415 -8.18 -35.35 -7.49
CA GLN A 415 -9.55 -35.80 -7.77
C GLN A 415 -9.69 -37.31 -8.12
N CYS A 416 -8.59 -38.05 -8.32
CA CYS A 416 -8.60 -39.52 -8.46
C CYS A 416 -8.35 -40.29 -7.14
N CYS A 417 -8.21 -39.61 -6.00
CA CYS A 417 -7.87 -40.24 -4.72
C CYS A 417 -8.84 -39.86 -3.60
N THR A 418 -9.99 -40.55 -3.54
CA THR A 418 -10.84 -40.59 -2.34
C THR A 418 -10.44 -41.75 -1.44
N CYS A 419 -9.61 -41.48 -0.42
CA CYS A 419 -9.57 -42.20 0.86
C CYS A 419 -8.64 -41.44 1.82
N HIS A 420 -9.20 -40.78 2.83
CA HIS A 420 -8.50 -40.63 4.10
C HIS A 420 -8.75 -41.91 4.91
N ASN A 421 -7.71 -42.46 5.49
CA ASN A 421 -7.76 -43.05 6.82
C ASN A 421 -6.37 -42.95 7.44
N GLU A 422 -6.33 -42.78 8.75
CA GLU A 422 -5.10 -42.72 9.53
C GLU A 422 -4.77 -44.13 10.05
N ASN A 423 -3.48 -44.41 10.26
CA ASN A 423 -2.94 -45.68 10.79
C ASN A 423 -2.98 -46.91 9.86
N GLU A 424 -2.12 -46.94 8.83
CA GLU A 424 -1.44 -48.18 8.39
C GLU A 424 0.07 -47.92 8.29
N GLU A 425 0.89 -48.94 8.59
CA GLU A 425 2.36 -48.82 8.58
C GLU A 425 2.94 -48.73 7.16
N ILE A 426 4.10 -48.09 7.01
CA ILE A 426 4.78 -47.92 5.72
C ILE A 426 5.42 -49.24 5.28
N ILE A 427 4.67 -50.06 4.54
CA ILE A 427 5.19 -51.24 3.86
C ILE A 427 5.79 -50.82 2.50
N GLU A 428 7.13 -50.89 2.38
CA GLU A 428 7.85 -50.64 1.13
C GLU A 428 7.51 -51.70 0.07
N ILE A 429 6.60 -51.39 -0.86
CA ILE A 429 6.21 -52.32 -1.94
C ILE A 429 7.33 -52.43 -2.97
N ARG A 430 8.29 -53.33 -2.72
CA ARG A 430 9.24 -53.81 -3.72
C ARG A 430 8.53 -54.70 -4.73
N VAL A 431 8.16 -54.14 -5.88
CA VAL A 431 7.64 -54.91 -7.01
C VAL A 431 8.77 -55.71 -7.65
N ILE A 432 8.94 -56.95 -7.20
CA ILE A 432 9.77 -57.95 -7.89
C ILE A 432 8.95 -58.49 -9.06
N ILE A 433 9.26 -58.07 -10.29
CA ILE A 433 8.62 -58.59 -11.49
C ILE A 433 9.24 -59.95 -11.83
N ASN A 434 8.44 -61.01 -11.79
CA ASN A 434 8.79 -62.34 -12.28
C ASN A 434 7.62 -62.90 -13.11
N GLU A 435 7.97 -63.77 -14.06
CA GLU A 435 7.07 -64.54 -14.95
C GLU A 435 6.32 -63.77 -16.07
N GLU A 436 6.20 -64.43 -17.24
CA GLU A 436 5.78 -63.84 -18.52
C GLU A 436 4.32 -63.36 -18.56
N ASN A 437 3.49 -63.81 -17.62
CA ASN A 437 2.07 -63.48 -17.55
C ASN A 437 1.84 -61.96 -17.43
N GLU A 438 2.71 -61.27 -16.68
CA GLU A 438 2.65 -59.82 -16.51
C GLU A 438 3.01 -59.05 -17.78
N LEU A 439 3.94 -59.57 -18.58
CA LEU A 439 4.32 -58.93 -19.85
C LEU A 439 3.16 -58.97 -20.87
N THR A 440 2.34 -60.03 -20.83
CA THR A 440 1.15 -60.16 -21.67
C THR A 440 0.02 -59.24 -21.21
N LYS A 441 -0.24 -59.14 -19.91
CA LYS A 441 -1.20 -58.17 -19.36
C LYS A 441 -0.79 -56.72 -19.68
N LEU A 442 0.50 -56.39 -19.57
CA LEU A 442 1.03 -55.06 -19.88
C LEU A 442 0.87 -54.69 -21.37
N LYS A 443 1.09 -55.64 -22.30
CA LYS A 443 0.82 -55.43 -23.73
C LYS A 443 -0.65 -55.10 -23.99
N ASN A 444 -1.58 -55.87 -23.41
CA ASN A 444 -3.02 -55.63 -23.57
C ASN A 444 -3.47 -54.27 -23.01
N LEU A 445 -2.80 -53.76 -21.96
CA LEU A 445 -3.04 -52.43 -21.42
C LEU A 445 -2.55 -51.32 -22.38
N ILE A 446 -1.34 -51.45 -22.94
CA ILE A 446 -0.79 -50.51 -23.94
C ILE A 446 -1.69 -50.44 -25.18
N GLU A 447 -2.24 -51.57 -25.62
CA GLU A 447 -3.10 -51.64 -26.80
C GLU A 447 -4.45 -50.93 -26.56
N ARG A 448 -5.10 -51.13 -25.40
CA ARG A 448 -6.29 -50.36 -25.00
C ARG A 448 -6.00 -48.86 -24.87
N VAL A 449 -4.85 -48.49 -24.29
CA VAL A 449 -4.40 -47.10 -24.17
C VAL A 449 -4.27 -46.45 -25.55
N ASN A 450 -3.69 -47.13 -26.53
CA ASN A 450 -3.53 -46.58 -27.88
C ASN A 450 -4.84 -46.53 -28.69
N GLN A 451 -5.82 -47.39 -28.40
CA GLN A 451 -7.16 -47.30 -28.99
C GLN A 451 -7.93 -46.05 -28.49
N GLU A 452 -7.92 -45.78 -27.16
CA GLU A 452 -8.49 -44.54 -26.59
C GLU A 452 -7.78 -43.27 -27.10
N LYS A 453 -6.44 -43.33 -27.25
CA LYS A 453 -5.59 -42.25 -27.80
C LYS A 453 -6.00 -41.83 -29.22
N GLN A 454 -6.41 -42.78 -30.07
CA GLN A 454 -6.92 -42.49 -31.41
C GLN A 454 -8.36 -41.94 -31.38
N ALA A 455 -9.19 -42.39 -30.44
CA ALA A 455 -10.59 -41.99 -30.34
C ALA A 455 -10.80 -40.57 -29.78
N ASN A 456 -9.86 -40.05 -28.98
CA ASN A 456 -10.06 -38.80 -28.25
C ASN A 456 -8.77 -37.93 -28.16
N PRO A 457 -8.52 -37.03 -29.12
CA PRO A 457 -7.26 -36.28 -29.24
C PRO A 457 -6.85 -35.44 -28.01
N LYS A 458 -7.77 -35.14 -27.09
CA LYS A 458 -7.48 -34.34 -25.88
C LYS A 458 -6.72 -35.10 -24.79
N LEU A 459 -6.59 -36.42 -24.89
CA LEU A 459 -5.89 -37.26 -23.90
C LEU A 459 -4.45 -37.63 -24.30
N ILE A 460 -3.99 -37.23 -25.49
CA ILE A 460 -2.69 -37.63 -26.06
C ILE A 460 -1.53 -37.37 -25.08
N LEU A 461 -1.48 -36.23 -24.40
CA LEU A 461 -0.38 -35.90 -23.48
C LEU A 461 -0.32 -36.83 -22.27
N SER A 462 -1.46 -37.09 -21.61
CA SER A 462 -1.53 -37.96 -20.43
C SER A 462 -1.26 -39.44 -20.78
N LEU A 463 -1.72 -39.89 -21.95
CA LEU A 463 -1.48 -41.25 -22.44
C LEU A 463 -0.02 -41.44 -22.88
N ASN A 464 0.60 -40.42 -23.52
CA ASN A 464 2.03 -40.42 -23.84
C ASN A 464 2.90 -40.47 -22.57
N ILE A 465 2.51 -39.81 -21.48
CA ILE A 465 3.22 -39.88 -20.19
C ILE A 465 3.15 -41.29 -19.61
N LEU A 466 1.97 -41.92 -19.63
CA LEU A 466 1.78 -43.30 -19.16
C LEU A 466 2.61 -44.30 -20.00
N GLU A 467 2.59 -44.13 -21.32
CA GLU A 467 3.34 -44.96 -22.28
C GLU A 467 4.87 -44.84 -22.09
N ASN A 468 5.39 -43.61 -21.95
CA ASN A 468 6.81 -43.38 -21.62
C ASN A 468 7.20 -43.98 -20.27
N LEU A 469 6.33 -43.91 -19.25
CA LEU A 469 6.60 -44.53 -17.94
C LEU A 469 6.59 -46.07 -18.01
N ILE A 470 5.78 -46.66 -18.88
CA ILE A 470 5.79 -48.11 -19.14
C ILE A 470 7.09 -48.52 -19.86
N GLU A 471 7.51 -47.77 -20.89
CA GLU A 471 8.79 -48.00 -21.59
C GLU A 471 10.00 -47.85 -20.66
N LYS A 472 10.01 -46.83 -19.79
CA LYS A 472 11.11 -46.55 -18.87
C LYS A 472 11.29 -47.61 -17.76
N ASN A 473 10.23 -48.35 -17.42
CA ASN A 473 10.31 -49.52 -16.54
C ASN A 473 10.63 -50.82 -17.31
N ARG A 474 10.46 -50.84 -18.64
CA ARG A 474 10.85 -51.95 -19.53
C ARG A 474 12.37 -52.15 -19.55
N SER A 475 13.13 -51.06 -19.41
CA SER A 475 14.60 -51.03 -19.30
C SER A 475 15.16 -51.53 -17.95
N SER A 476 14.32 -51.89 -16.99
CA SER A 476 14.76 -52.31 -15.65
C SER A 476 15.15 -53.80 -15.53
N ILE A 477 15.04 -54.58 -16.62
CA ILE A 477 15.33 -56.03 -16.63
C ILE A 477 16.81 -56.24 -17.00
N PRO A 478 17.65 -56.84 -16.12
CA PRO A 478 19.08 -56.98 -16.36
C PRO A 478 19.41 -58.16 -17.30
N LEU A 479 20.11 -57.88 -18.39
CA LEU A 479 20.88 -58.89 -19.14
C LEU A 479 22.09 -59.34 -18.30
N SER A 480 22.32 -60.65 -18.23
CA SER A 480 23.24 -61.23 -17.25
C SER A 480 24.73 -61.05 -17.59
N SER A 481 25.41 -60.20 -16.81
CA SER A 481 26.76 -60.37 -16.25
C SER A 481 27.90 -60.96 -17.11
N LYS A 482 29.02 -60.21 -17.20
CA LYS A 482 30.39 -60.78 -17.03
C LYS A 482 31.36 -59.70 -16.50
N PRO A 483 32.30 -60.02 -15.57
CA PRO A 483 33.03 -58.99 -14.83
C PRO A 483 34.51 -58.77 -15.23
N SER A 484 35.01 -57.59 -14.88
CA SER A 484 36.41 -57.26 -14.50
C SER A 484 37.56 -57.37 -15.54
N SER A 485 38.27 -56.27 -15.80
CA SER A 485 39.51 -55.91 -15.07
C SER A 485 40.54 -55.02 -15.84
N ILE A 486 40.95 -53.92 -15.20
CA ILE A 486 42.35 -53.42 -15.08
C ILE A 486 43.10 -52.75 -16.29
N LYS A 487 43.84 -51.67 -15.94
CA LYS A 487 45.00 -51.00 -16.61
C LYS A 487 44.80 -49.93 -17.73
N LYS A 488 44.98 -48.67 -17.27
CA LYS A 488 46.07 -47.72 -17.63
C LYS A 488 46.32 -47.25 -19.09
N GLN A 489 46.35 -45.92 -19.18
CA GLN A 489 47.32 -45.03 -19.90
C GLN A 489 47.09 -44.57 -21.36
N LYS A 490 47.05 -43.23 -21.47
CA LYS A 490 47.79 -42.33 -22.40
C LYS A 490 47.48 -42.29 -23.91
N ARG A 491 46.94 -41.10 -24.27
CA ARG A 491 47.44 -40.14 -25.29
C ARG A 491 47.23 -40.39 -26.79
N ARG A 492 47.09 -39.25 -27.49
CA ARG A 492 47.31 -38.96 -28.94
C ARG A 492 46.23 -39.54 -29.89
N LYS A 493 45.39 -38.71 -30.55
CA LYS A 493 45.67 -37.88 -31.77
C LYS A 493 46.64 -38.57 -32.76
N PRO A 494 46.38 -38.61 -34.08
CA PRO A 494 45.78 -37.47 -34.83
C PRO A 494 44.78 -37.94 -35.97
N SER A 495 43.84 -37.13 -36.51
CA SER A 495 43.92 -36.16 -37.64
C SER A 495 43.78 -36.72 -39.08
N PHE A 496 43.33 -35.86 -40.01
CA PHE A 496 43.31 -35.98 -41.49
C PHE A 496 42.31 -37.03 -42.08
N ASP A 497 41.61 -36.80 -43.20
CA ASP A 497 41.18 -35.55 -43.89
C ASP A 497 40.19 -35.88 -45.04
N HIS A 498 39.68 -34.82 -45.71
CA HIS A 498 39.22 -34.76 -47.12
C HIS A 498 37.91 -35.48 -47.51
N SER A 499 37.17 -35.08 -48.57
CA SER A 499 37.01 -33.75 -49.23
C SER A 499 35.89 -33.78 -50.30
N ASN A 500 35.36 -32.60 -50.67
CA ASN A 500 34.89 -32.19 -52.02
C ASN A 500 33.65 -32.83 -52.71
N ASN A 501 32.71 -31.94 -53.11
CA ASN A 501 32.10 -31.78 -54.47
C ASN A 501 31.15 -32.86 -55.05
N SER A 502 30.26 -32.58 -56.03
CA SER A 502 29.51 -31.37 -56.48
C SER A 502 28.56 -31.72 -57.65
N SER A 503 27.48 -30.92 -57.89
CA SER A 503 26.74 -30.74 -59.19
C SER A 503 26.05 -31.98 -59.86
N SER A 504 25.10 -31.91 -60.82
CA SER A 504 24.05 -30.94 -61.28
C SER A 504 23.12 -31.64 -62.34
N SER A 505 22.23 -30.91 -63.06
CA SER A 505 21.30 -31.34 -64.17
C SER A 505 20.15 -32.32 -63.78
N SER A 506 18.84 -32.07 -64.04
CA SER A 506 18.01 -31.91 -65.29
C SER A 506 17.55 -33.29 -65.88
N SER A 507 16.41 -33.47 -66.60
CA SER A 507 15.50 -32.56 -67.35
C SER A 507 14.07 -33.15 -67.56
N ASP A 508 13.12 -32.37 -68.13
CA ASP A 508 11.98 -32.72 -69.05
C ASP A 508 10.81 -33.66 -68.59
N ASP A 509 9.54 -33.65 -69.10
CA ASP A 509 8.81 -32.76 -70.05
C ASP A 509 7.24 -32.80 -69.98
N SER A 510 6.59 -31.73 -70.49
CA SER A 510 5.37 -31.65 -71.34
C SER A 510 3.88 -31.86 -70.86
N SER A 511 2.99 -31.01 -71.43
CA SER A 511 1.53 -31.18 -71.75
C SER A 511 0.47 -31.20 -70.60
N SER A 512 -0.82 -30.78 -70.69
CA SER A 512 -1.72 -29.87 -71.48
C SER A 512 -3.19 -30.40 -71.32
N SER A 513 -4.35 -29.72 -71.40
CA SER A 513 -4.79 -28.29 -71.48
C SER A 513 -6.36 -28.21 -71.43
N SER A 514 -6.95 -26.99 -71.35
CA SER A 514 -8.40 -26.60 -71.60
C SER A 514 -9.52 -27.18 -70.69
N SER A 515 -10.41 -26.40 -70.03
CA SER A 515 -11.56 -25.53 -70.48
C SER A 515 -12.90 -26.30 -70.63
N SER A 516 -14.14 -25.76 -70.50
CA SER A 516 -14.67 -24.39 -70.29
C SER A 516 -16.17 -24.33 -69.84
N THR A 517 -16.57 -23.20 -69.21
CA THR A 517 -17.89 -22.47 -69.28
C THR A 517 -19.28 -23.02 -68.79
N THR A 518 -20.09 -22.07 -68.24
CA THR A 518 -21.58 -21.94 -68.25
C THR A 518 -22.45 -22.96 -67.46
N SER A 519 -23.67 -22.69 -66.96
CA SER A 519 -24.59 -21.51 -66.88
C SER A 519 -25.85 -21.86 -66.03
N SER A 520 -26.74 -20.98 -65.51
CA SER A 520 -26.71 -19.55 -65.10
C SER A 520 -28.09 -19.14 -64.48
N SER A 521 -28.19 -17.97 -63.80
CA SER A 521 -29.44 -17.24 -63.44
C SER A 521 -30.33 -17.86 -62.31
N SER A 522 -31.29 -17.17 -61.65
CA SER A 522 -31.95 -15.86 -61.88
C SER A 522 -32.29 -15.05 -60.61
N LEU A 523 -32.62 -13.77 -60.83
CA LEU A 523 -33.16 -12.68 -59.99
C LEU A 523 -34.40 -13.05 -59.13
N SER A 524 -34.98 -12.24 -58.22
CA SER A 524 -35.04 -10.76 -58.03
C SER A 524 -35.43 -10.46 -56.55
N SER A 525 -34.95 -9.47 -55.78
CA SER A 525 -34.75 -8.00 -55.95
C SER A 525 -35.98 -7.12 -55.59
N ILE A 526 -35.74 -5.85 -55.19
CA ILE A 526 -36.64 -4.75 -54.73
C ILE A 526 -36.55 -4.54 -53.19
N THR A 527 -35.80 -3.57 -52.61
CA THR A 527 -35.79 -2.07 -52.67
C THR A 527 -36.96 -1.40 -51.93
N SER A 528 -36.81 -0.31 -51.15
CA SER A 528 -35.64 0.50 -50.74
C SER A 528 -36.03 1.52 -49.64
N SER A 529 -35.06 2.32 -49.16
CA SER A 529 -35.18 3.75 -48.74
C SER A 529 -36.10 4.15 -47.54
N SER A 530 -35.82 5.18 -46.74
CA SER A 530 -34.61 6.01 -46.49
C SER A 530 -34.88 6.98 -45.32
N SER A 531 -33.86 7.69 -44.81
CA SER A 531 -33.88 9.08 -44.27
C SER A 531 -34.87 9.50 -43.15
N SER A 532 -34.58 10.40 -42.20
CA SER A 532 -33.33 11.06 -41.72
C SER A 532 -33.68 11.93 -40.48
N SER A 533 -32.68 12.50 -39.79
CA SER A 533 -32.67 13.85 -39.12
C SER A 533 -33.87 14.36 -38.26
N SER A 534 -33.71 15.09 -37.15
CA SER A 534 -32.58 15.47 -36.26
C SER A 534 -33.13 16.41 -35.15
N THR A 535 -32.39 16.64 -34.05
CA THR A 535 -32.51 17.83 -33.12
C THR A 535 -33.87 18.02 -32.38
N THR A 536 -34.08 18.69 -31.24
CA THR A 536 -33.34 19.32 -30.10
C THR A 536 -34.41 19.67 -29.03
N SER A 537 -34.20 19.87 -27.72
CA SER A 537 -33.09 19.64 -26.76
C SER A 537 -33.60 19.96 -25.33
N SER A 538 -32.82 19.67 -24.27
CA SER A 538 -33.01 20.13 -22.84
C SER A 538 -34.30 19.71 -22.11
N SER A 539 -34.37 19.54 -20.77
CA SER A 539 -33.36 19.39 -19.69
C SER A 539 -34.08 19.00 -18.37
N SER A 540 -33.37 18.42 -17.39
CA SER A 540 -33.76 18.23 -15.95
C SER A 540 -35.03 17.36 -15.67
N SER A 541 -35.17 16.65 -14.54
CA SER A 541 -34.27 16.36 -13.40
C SER A 541 -34.77 15.13 -12.61
N ASP A 542 -33.83 14.38 -12.01
CA ASP A 542 -33.89 13.64 -10.73
C ASP A 542 -35.16 12.87 -10.29
N ALA A 543 -35.00 11.57 -9.98
CA ALA A 543 -34.75 11.15 -8.57
C ALA A 543 -34.61 9.62 -8.35
N ASN A 544 -33.58 9.26 -7.56
CA ASN A 544 -33.53 8.18 -6.55
C ASN A 544 -33.72 6.68 -6.91
N HIS A 545 -32.55 6.01 -6.94
CA HIS A 545 -32.22 4.80 -6.15
C HIS A 545 -33.15 3.57 -6.13
N LYS A 546 -32.60 2.46 -6.67
CA LYS A 546 -32.10 1.38 -5.78
C LYS A 546 -30.99 0.56 -6.45
N THR A 547 -29.79 0.62 -5.88
CA THR A 547 -28.59 -0.09 -6.33
C THR A 547 -28.54 -1.51 -5.76
N SER A 548 -28.38 -2.51 -6.63
CA SER A 548 -27.91 -3.85 -6.22
C SER A 548 -26.39 -3.91 -6.43
N MET A 549 -25.62 -3.93 -5.34
CA MET A 549 -24.15 -4.04 -5.43
C MET A 549 -23.71 -5.35 -6.08
N LYS A 550 -22.61 -5.27 -6.83
CA LYS A 550 -21.83 -6.42 -7.34
C LYS A 550 -20.74 -6.80 -6.32
N PRO A 551 -20.20 -8.04 -6.34
CA PRO A 551 -19.01 -8.38 -5.57
C PRO A 551 -17.79 -7.57 -6.02
N ILE A 552 -16.78 -7.47 -5.15
CA ILE A 552 -15.61 -6.58 -5.32
C ILE A 552 -14.31 -7.40 -5.16
N LYS A 553 -13.31 -7.09 -5.99
CA LYS A 553 -11.94 -7.63 -5.97
C LYS A 553 -11.03 -6.97 -4.92
N ASN A 554 -9.95 -7.70 -4.61
CA ASN A 554 -8.60 -7.33 -4.14
C ASN A 554 -8.43 -6.24 -3.03
N GLY A 555 -7.42 -6.34 -2.16
CA GLY A 555 -6.41 -7.41 -2.03
C GLY A 555 -5.04 -6.89 -1.61
N THR A 556 -4.93 -6.30 -0.41
CA THR A 556 -3.70 -5.64 0.08
C THR A 556 -3.60 -5.71 1.61
N PHE A 557 -2.39 -5.56 2.12
CA PHE A 557 -2.04 -5.65 3.54
C PHE A 557 -2.64 -4.51 4.38
N LEU A 558 -3.18 -4.87 5.55
CA LEU A 558 -3.45 -3.92 6.63
C LEU A 558 -3.24 -4.60 7.98
N PHE A 559 -2.25 -4.15 8.75
CA PHE A 559 -2.04 -4.58 10.13
C PHE A 559 -2.86 -3.67 11.06
N LEU A 560 -3.93 -4.20 11.67
CA LEU A 560 -4.70 -3.55 12.73
C LEU A 560 -4.84 -4.44 13.97
N PRO A 561 -4.86 -3.87 15.18
CA PRO A 561 -5.17 -4.61 16.40
C PRO A 561 -6.65 -5.02 16.43
N TYR A 562 -6.92 -6.25 16.88
CA TYR A 562 -8.27 -6.82 16.91
C TYR A 562 -8.98 -6.52 18.23
N THR A 563 -10.13 -5.85 18.19
CA THR A 563 -11.00 -5.63 19.36
C THR A 563 -12.43 -6.08 19.09
N LEU A 564 -12.97 -6.93 19.96
CA LEU A 564 -14.33 -7.48 19.89
C LEU A 564 -15.30 -6.69 20.79
N ASP A 565 -16.02 -5.71 20.23
CA ASP A 565 -17.27 -5.24 20.85
C ASP A 565 -18.44 -6.14 20.42
N HIS A 566 -18.99 -6.89 21.38
CA HIS A 566 -20.12 -7.78 21.18
C HIS A 566 -21.49 -7.07 20.98
N LYS A 567 -21.57 -5.72 21.03
CA LYS A 567 -22.86 -5.01 21.16
C LYS A 567 -23.42 -4.32 19.91
N THR A 568 -22.68 -4.16 18.81
CA THR A 568 -23.17 -3.42 17.63
C THR A 568 -23.33 -4.26 16.36
N LYS A 569 -24.59 -4.52 15.95
CA LYS A 569 -24.95 -5.22 14.70
C LYS A 569 -24.85 -4.33 13.45
N LYS A 570 -23.67 -3.76 13.18
CA LYS A 570 -23.34 -3.10 11.89
C LYS A 570 -22.03 -3.68 11.35
N ARG A 571 -21.98 -3.97 10.05
CA ARG A 571 -20.80 -4.53 9.39
C ARG A 571 -19.82 -3.40 9.05
N ASN A 572 -18.58 -3.51 9.53
CA ASN A 572 -17.45 -2.68 9.09
C ASN A 572 -16.82 -3.26 7.81
N SER A 573 -17.62 -3.57 6.80
CA SER A 573 -17.15 -4.21 5.56
C SER A 573 -16.39 -3.27 4.63
N ASP A 574 -16.57 -1.96 4.80
CA ASP A 574 -16.29 -0.99 3.74
C ASP A 574 -14.89 -0.36 3.91
N SER A 575 -14.43 -0.16 5.16
CA SER A 575 -13.15 0.48 5.46
C SER A 575 -11.90 -0.37 5.15
N LEU A 576 -11.94 -1.67 5.45
CA LEU A 576 -10.84 -2.61 5.14
C LEU A 576 -10.54 -2.65 3.64
N LEU A 577 -11.56 -2.47 2.80
CA LEU A 577 -11.47 -2.52 1.36
C LEU A 577 -11.03 -1.18 0.73
N GLU A 578 -11.26 -0.05 1.40
CA GLU A 578 -10.76 1.26 0.97
C GLU A 578 -9.27 1.44 1.32
N VAL A 579 -8.86 1.19 2.56
CA VAL A 579 -7.46 1.38 2.97
C VAL A 579 -6.52 0.36 2.29
N ALA A 580 -6.99 -0.86 2.01
CA ALA A 580 -6.26 -1.81 1.17
C ALA A 580 -6.00 -1.25 -0.25
N LYS A 581 -6.97 -0.55 -0.85
CA LYS A 581 -6.81 0.05 -2.19
C LYS A 581 -5.84 1.22 -2.18
N GLU A 582 -5.86 2.08 -1.16
CA GLU A 582 -4.88 3.16 -1.02
C GLU A 582 -3.44 2.61 -0.91
N LEU A 583 -3.22 1.58 -0.09
CA LEU A 583 -1.89 0.99 0.11
C LEU A 583 -1.35 0.22 -1.10
N GLN A 584 -2.20 -0.15 -2.07
CA GLN A 584 -1.75 -0.84 -3.30
C GLN A 584 -1.17 0.12 -4.35
N CYS A 585 -1.44 1.42 -4.24
CA CYS A 585 -1.34 2.38 -5.35
C CYS A 585 0.07 2.96 -5.65
N LYS A 586 1.13 2.61 -4.91
CA LYS A 586 2.46 3.26 -5.09
C LYS A 586 3.60 2.41 -5.69
N ARG A 587 3.60 1.07 -5.61
CA ARG A 587 4.70 0.24 -6.19
C ARG A 587 4.30 -1.09 -6.85
N PHE A 588 3.06 -1.57 -6.71
CA PHE A 588 2.63 -2.88 -7.26
C PHE A 588 1.61 -2.77 -8.42
N ILE A 589 1.51 -1.61 -9.06
CA ILE A 589 0.68 -1.40 -10.25
C ILE A 589 1.56 -0.69 -11.28
N GLY A 590 1.82 -1.35 -12.42
CA GLY A 590 2.57 -0.75 -13.53
C GLY A 590 1.90 0.54 -14.03
N PRO A 591 2.66 1.50 -14.61
CA PRO A 591 2.22 2.89 -14.83
C PRO A 591 1.10 3.13 -15.89
N ASN A 592 0.14 2.21 -16.03
CA ASN A 592 -1.07 2.26 -16.86
C ASN A 592 -2.40 2.04 -16.08
N GLY A 593 -2.39 2.11 -14.75
CA GLY A 593 -3.58 1.83 -13.91
C GLY A 593 -4.74 2.83 -14.05
N HIS A 594 -5.85 2.44 -14.68
CA HIS A 594 -7.00 3.34 -14.90
C HIS A 594 -7.90 3.57 -13.68
N PHE A 595 -7.61 4.63 -12.94
CA PHE A 595 -8.49 5.20 -11.91
C PHE A 595 -9.94 5.36 -12.41
N SER A 596 -10.17 5.97 -13.58
CA SER A 596 -11.51 6.25 -14.11
C SER A 596 -12.39 5.01 -14.35
N LEU A 597 -11.78 3.84 -14.55
CA LEU A 597 -12.50 2.58 -14.72
C LEU A 597 -12.95 2.01 -13.37
N LEU A 598 -12.11 2.10 -12.34
CA LEU A 598 -12.45 1.74 -10.96
C LEU A 598 -13.53 2.68 -10.39
N GLU A 599 -13.39 3.99 -10.60
CA GLU A 599 -14.38 4.99 -10.20
C GLU A 599 -15.76 4.71 -10.84
N LYS A 600 -15.80 4.35 -12.13
CA LYS A 600 -17.06 3.96 -12.81
C LYS A 600 -17.60 2.58 -12.42
N GLN A 601 -16.74 1.61 -12.13
CA GLN A 601 -17.16 0.25 -11.81
C GLN A 601 -17.69 0.11 -10.37
N TYR A 602 -17.18 0.92 -9.44
CA TYR A 602 -17.53 0.88 -8.02
C TYR A 602 -18.20 2.14 -7.48
N ASN A 603 -18.28 3.22 -8.27
CA ASN A 603 -18.94 4.49 -7.92
C ASN A 603 -18.35 5.18 -6.67
N VAL A 604 -17.01 5.27 -6.64
CA VAL A 604 -16.20 5.98 -5.64
C VAL A 604 -15.39 7.06 -6.35
N ARG A 605 -15.01 8.15 -5.67
CA ARG A 605 -14.01 9.12 -6.17
C ARG A 605 -12.73 9.01 -5.35
N ILE A 606 -11.58 9.06 -6.01
CA ILE A 606 -10.27 9.02 -5.34
C ILE A 606 -9.64 10.42 -5.37
N ASN A 607 -9.39 11.00 -4.20
CA ASN A 607 -8.74 12.31 -4.06
C ASN A 607 -7.24 12.14 -3.82
N MET A 608 -6.42 13.09 -4.29
CA MET A 608 -4.96 13.01 -4.13
C MET A 608 -4.48 13.26 -2.69
N ILE A 609 -3.36 12.61 -2.37
CA ILE A 609 -2.67 12.64 -1.08
C ILE A 609 -2.13 14.05 -0.76
N THR A 610 -2.15 14.40 0.54
CA THR A 610 -1.58 15.64 1.10
C THR A 610 -0.63 15.33 2.25
N SER A 611 0.09 16.34 2.78
CA SER A 611 1.21 16.21 3.74
C SER A 611 0.88 15.54 5.09
N ASN A 612 -0.38 15.16 5.32
CA ASN A 612 -0.82 14.38 6.46
C ASN A 612 -0.27 12.93 6.43
N THR A 613 0.04 12.38 5.25
CA THR A 613 0.37 10.96 5.08
C THR A 613 1.74 10.56 5.62
N SER A 614 2.78 11.41 5.56
CA SER A 614 4.11 11.08 6.11
C SER A 614 4.01 10.63 7.57
N LYS A 615 3.23 11.32 8.41
CA LYS A 615 3.03 10.88 9.80
C LYS A 615 2.16 9.62 9.91
N GLN A 616 1.13 9.46 9.07
CA GLN A 616 0.32 8.22 9.09
C GLN A 616 1.14 6.99 8.69
N VAL A 617 2.06 7.12 7.72
CA VAL A 617 3.03 6.07 7.35
C VAL A 617 4.04 5.85 8.47
N THR A 618 4.54 6.92 9.11
CA THR A 618 5.45 6.83 10.27
C THR A 618 4.81 6.10 11.45
N ASP A 619 3.61 6.52 11.88
CA ASP A 619 2.86 5.92 12.98
C ASP A 619 2.45 4.47 12.62
N ALA A 620 2.13 4.17 11.35
CA ALA A 620 1.83 2.82 10.89
C ALA A 620 3.07 1.92 10.91
N LEU A 621 4.26 2.42 10.51
CA LEU A 621 5.52 1.68 10.59
C LEU A 621 5.92 1.33 12.01
N GLU A 622 5.74 2.27 12.95
CA GLU A 622 6.16 2.10 14.34
C GLU A 622 5.18 1.21 15.13
N ASN A 623 3.89 1.27 14.82
CA ASN A 623 2.90 0.30 15.33
C ASN A 623 3.03 -1.08 14.65
N ALA A 624 3.38 -1.12 13.36
CA ALA A 624 3.72 -2.36 12.68
C ALA A 624 4.91 -3.01 13.37
N LYS A 625 6.07 -2.34 13.48
CA LYS A 625 7.26 -2.84 14.18
C LYS A 625 6.93 -3.55 15.51
N LYS A 626 6.21 -2.86 16.41
CA LYS A 626 5.77 -3.42 17.70
C LYS A 626 4.79 -4.61 17.58
N GLY A 627 3.86 -4.58 16.62
CA GLY A 627 2.91 -5.69 16.41
C GLY A 627 3.55 -6.92 15.76
N LEU A 628 4.49 -6.69 14.85
CA LEU A 628 5.22 -7.69 14.09
C LEU A 628 6.21 -8.46 14.97
N GLU A 629 6.87 -7.77 15.92
CA GLU A 629 7.67 -8.35 17.00
C GLU A 629 6.85 -9.25 17.96
N ASN A 630 5.53 -9.02 18.10
CA ASN A 630 4.65 -9.68 19.08
C ASN A 630 3.53 -10.56 18.46
N LEU A 631 3.65 -10.89 17.18
CA LEU A 631 2.62 -11.62 16.42
C LEU A 631 2.55 -13.12 16.77
N LYS A 632 1.35 -13.63 17.08
CA LYS A 632 1.09 -15.04 17.43
C LYS A 632 -0.10 -15.64 16.67
N ILE A 633 0.14 -16.77 15.99
CA ILE A 633 -0.91 -17.64 15.42
C ILE A 633 -1.64 -18.39 16.54
N ARG A 634 -2.98 -18.48 16.47
CA ARG A 634 -3.78 -19.45 17.24
C ARG A 634 -4.91 -20.03 16.36
N ASN A 635 -5.26 -21.30 16.54
CA ASN A 635 -6.42 -21.90 15.89
C ASN A 635 -7.73 -21.45 16.60
N GLN A 636 -8.84 -21.34 15.87
CA GLN A 636 -10.13 -20.89 16.44
C GLN A 636 -10.67 -21.78 17.60
N GLU A 637 -10.18 -23.01 17.73
CA GLU A 637 -10.54 -23.90 18.86
C GLU A 637 -9.66 -23.66 20.10
N GLU A 638 -8.42 -23.20 19.92
CA GLU A 638 -7.52 -22.82 21.02
C GLU A 638 -7.99 -21.53 21.69
N THR A 639 -8.53 -20.57 20.91
CA THR A 639 -9.09 -19.31 21.43
C THR A 639 -10.48 -19.44 22.04
N MET A 640 -11.18 -20.57 21.85
CA MET A 640 -12.47 -20.85 22.50
C MET A 640 -12.38 -21.90 23.63
N GLY A 641 -11.26 -22.62 23.78
CA GLY A 641 -11.11 -23.68 24.77
C GLY A 641 -10.76 -23.22 26.19
N LYS A 642 -10.03 -22.09 26.34
CA LYS A 642 -9.64 -21.51 27.63
C LYS A 642 -9.55 -19.98 27.55
N SER A 643 -10.07 -19.29 28.57
CA SER A 643 -10.02 -17.81 28.66
C SER A 643 -8.70 -17.34 29.27
N GLU A 644 -7.65 -17.22 28.45
CA GLU A 644 -6.46 -16.43 28.76
C GLU A 644 -6.64 -15.00 28.19
N ASN A 645 -6.19 -13.97 28.92
CA ASN A 645 -6.28 -12.59 28.45
C ASN A 645 -5.24 -12.32 27.33
N LEU A 646 -5.72 -12.07 26.12
CA LEU A 646 -4.89 -11.77 24.93
C LEU A 646 -4.60 -10.26 24.77
N GLU A 647 -4.69 -9.47 25.84
CA GLU A 647 -4.87 -8.02 25.77
C GLU A 647 -3.55 -7.26 25.50
N GLY A 648 -3.18 -7.21 24.22
CA GLY A 648 -1.94 -6.61 23.72
C GLY A 648 -1.09 -7.57 22.86
N GLU A 649 -1.48 -8.84 22.77
CA GLU A 649 -0.93 -9.75 21.77
C GLU A 649 -1.54 -9.45 20.40
N TRP A 650 -0.71 -9.39 19.35
CA TRP A 650 -1.22 -9.35 17.98
C TRP A 650 -1.56 -10.80 17.57
N VAL A 651 -2.78 -11.23 17.91
CA VAL A 651 -3.24 -12.60 17.68
C VAL A 651 -3.95 -12.74 16.34
N LEU A 652 -3.64 -13.83 15.67
CA LEU A 652 -3.90 -14.09 14.27
C LEU A 652 -4.57 -15.47 14.18
N ILE A 653 -5.83 -15.49 13.72
CA ILE A 653 -6.78 -16.57 14.05
C ILE A 653 -7.18 -17.37 12.81
N ARG A 654 -6.83 -18.67 12.77
CA ARG A 654 -7.27 -19.60 11.72
C ARG A 654 -8.74 -19.98 11.88
N SER A 655 -9.58 -19.57 10.91
CA SER A 655 -11.02 -19.82 10.88
C SER A 655 -11.38 -21.25 10.42
N LYS A 656 -12.51 -21.78 10.88
CA LYS A 656 -12.98 -23.15 10.55
C LYS A 656 -14.01 -23.12 9.42
N LYS A 657 -13.61 -23.62 8.24
CA LYS A 657 -14.39 -23.71 6.98
C LYS A 657 -15.91 -23.83 7.18
N SER A 658 -16.65 -22.77 6.85
CA SER A 658 -18.12 -22.75 6.93
C SER A 658 -18.78 -23.15 5.61
N GLN A 659 -19.74 -24.08 5.65
CA GLN A 659 -20.53 -24.44 4.47
C GLN A 659 -21.80 -23.59 4.39
N ASN A 660 -21.78 -22.46 3.66
CA ASN A 660 -22.77 -22.12 2.61
C ASN A 660 -22.66 -20.67 2.06
N GLN A 661 -22.63 -20.59 0.73
CA GLN A 661 -23.15 -19.53 -0.14
C GLN A 661 -22.72 -18.06 0.10
N THR A 662 -21.79 -17.61 -0.78
CA THR A 662 -21.34 -16.23 -1.03
C THR A 662 -20.59 -15.51 0.09
N LYS A 663 -19.31 -15.28 -0.11
CA LYS A 663 -18.28 -16.24 0.32
C LYS A 663 -17.50 -15.53 1.45
N PRO A 664 -17.55 -15.99 2.71
CA PRO A 664 -16.58 -15.60 3.72
C PRO A 664 -15.16 -15.99 3.29
N ASP A 665 -15.05 -17.14 2.62
CA ASP A 665 -13.86 -17.77 2.06
C ASP A 665 -12.91 -16.80 1.34
N ASP A 666 -13.42 -15.86 0.53
CA ASP A 666 -12.57 -14.97 -0.29
C ASP A 666 -11.91 -13.83 0.53
N ILE A 667 -12.33 -13.60 1.78
CA ILE A 667 -11.66 -12.68 2.73
C ILE A 667 -10.78 -13.47 3.70
N GLU A 668 -11.26 -14.61 4.20
CA GLU A 668 -10.46 -15.50 5.05
C GLU A 668 -9.22 -16.00 4.31
N GLN A 669 -9.35 -16.37 3.03
CA GLN A 669 -8.22 -16.77 2.18
C GLN A 669 -7.22 -15.63 1.96
N VAL A 670 -7.68 -14.39 1.75
CA VAL A 670 -6.76 -13.24 1.67
C VAL A 670 -6.03 -13.06 2.98
N LEU A 671 -6.72 -13.09 4.12
CA LEU A 671 -6.06 -12.98 5.42
C LEU A 671 -5.02 -14.10 5.57
N ASP A 672 -5.39 -15.37 5.38
CA ASP A 672 -4.46 -16.51 5.41
C ASP A 672 -3.26 -16.33 4.46
N ASP A 673 -3.44 -15.77 3.27
CA ASP A 673 -2.35 -15.49 2.32
C ASP A 673 -1.44 -14.33 2.76
N LEU A 674 -2.00 -13.21 3.23
CA LEU A 674 -1.24 -12.08 3.79
C LEU A 674 -0.43 -12.52 5.02
N ILE A 675 -1.06 -13.34 5.86
CA ILE A 675 -0.50 -14.04 7.02
C ILE A 675 0.69 -14.92 6.58
N ASN A 676 0.47 -15.81 5.61
CA ASN A 676 1.50 -16.73 5.15
C ASN A 676 2.70 -15.97 4.53
N ARG A 677 2.49 -14.87 3.81
CA ARG A 677 3.57 -14.00 3.32
C ARG A 677 4.37 -13.39 4.45
N TRP A 678 3.67 -12.87 5.46
CA TRP A 678 4.34 -12.25 6.58
C TRP A 678 5.17 -13.28 7.34
N GLU A 679 4.54 -14.36 7.80
CA GLU A 679 5.16 -15.30 8.75
C GLU A 679 6.17 -16.26 8.11
N ASN A 680 5.98 -16.68 6.85
CA ASN A 680 6.90 -17.60 6.18
C ASN A 680 7.92 -16.89 5.25
N CYS A 681 7.83 -15.57 5.07
CA CYS A 681 8.74 -14.84 4.19
C CYS A 681 9.31 -13.55 4.81
N LEU A 682 8.48 -12.59 5.21
CA LEU A 682 8.96 -11.23 5.52
C LEU A 682 9.33 -10.99 7.00
N LYS A 683 8.84 -11.80 7.95
CA LYS A 683 8.91 -11.53 9.39
C LYS A 683 10.32 -11.29 9.91
N ASP A 684 11.18 -12.29 9.78
CA ASP A 684 12.48 -12.30 10.44
C ASP A 684 13.42 -11.24 9.84
N ALA A 685 13.43 -11.10 8.51
CA ALA A 685 14.19 -10.07 7.80
C ALA A 685 13.73 -8.65 8.19
N ALA A 686 12.42 -8.38 8.25
CA ALA A 686 11.91 -7.07 8.63
C ALA A 686 12.23 -6.72 10.09
N ILE A 687 12.13 -7.68 11.02
CA ILE A 687 12.52 -7.48 12.42
C ILE A 687 14.03 -7.18 12.52
N GLU A 688 14.88 -7.92 11.82
CA GLU A 688 16.33 -7.67 11.81
C GLU A 688 16.66 -6.29 11.24
N ILE A 689 16.16 -5.95 10.05
CA ILE A 689 16.39 -4.66 9.40
C ILE A 689 15.99 -3.51 10.32
N LEU A 690 14.83 -3.60 10.97
CA LEU A 690 14.35 -2.59 11.90
C LEU A 690 15.12 -2.55 13.23
N SER A 691 15.92 -3.58 13.55
CA SER A 691 16.80 -3.61 14.72
C SER A 691 18.21 -3.06 14.46
N ILE A 692 18.70 -3.08 13.21
CA ILE A 692 20.06 -2.65 12.84
C ILE A 692 20.11 -1.44 11.89
N THR A 693 18.99 -0.95 11.35
CA THR A 693 18.98 0.24 10.49
C THR A 693 19.44 1.50 11.24
N PRO A 694 20.33 2.33 10.67
CA PRO A 694 20.70 3.62 11.22
C PRO A 694 19.70 4.74 10.86
N LEU A 695 18.67 4.45 10.06
CA LEU A 695 17.72 5.45 9.56
C LEU A 695 16.68 5.81 10.62
N THR A 696 16.38 7.10 10.77
CA THR A 696 15.21 7.54 11.53
C THR A 696 13.91 7.17 10.81
N ASN A 697 12.78 7.14 11.53
CA ASN A 697 11.49 6.76 10.94
C ASN A 697 11.09 7.64 9.73
N LYS A 698 11.55 8.89 9.66
CA LYS A 698 11.37 9.79 8.49
C LYS A 698 12.20 9.37 7.28
N GLU A 699 13.47 9.05 7.48
CA GLU A 699 14.39 8.60 6.43
C GLU A 699 13.95 7.23 5.89
N LEU A 700 13.53 6.34 6.78
CA LEU A 700 12.89 5.06 6.43
C LEU A 700 11.59 5.30 5.62
N CYS A 701 10.75 6.25 6.02
CA CYS A 701 9.52 6.61 5.31
C CYS A 701 9.78 7.17 3.90
N ALA A 702 10.82 7.99 3.72
CA ALA A 702 11.27 8.49 2.42
C ALA A 702 11.72 7.34 1.49
N VAL A 703 12.64 6.51 1.96
CA VAL A 703 13.23 5.38 1.19
C VAL A 703 12.19 4.32 0.85
N ALA A 704 11.39 3.88 1.84
CA ALA A 704 10.50 2.74 1.69
C ALA A 704 9.11 3.08 1.13
N PHE A 705 8.62 4.31 1.31
CA PHE A 705 7.23 4.69 0.98
C PHE A 705 7.07 5.98 0.16
N ASP A 706 8.17 6.66 -0.20
CA ASP A 706 8.13 7.89 -1.01
C ASP A 706 7.17 8.92 -0.39
N CYS A 707 7.44 9.26 0.87
CA CYS A 707 6.60 10.15 1.70
C CYS A 707 7.17 11.56 1.90
N GLU A 708 8.49 11.69 1.77
CA GLU A 708 9.33 12.90 1.77
C GLU A 708 10.48 12.62 0.80
N ASN A 709 11.02 13.62 0.09
CA ASN A 709 12.03 13.38 -0.95
C ASN A 709 13.30 12.75 -0.34
N GLN A 710 13.86 11.72 -0.96
CA GLN A 710 15.13 11.12 -0.50
C GLN A 710 16.27 12.14 -0.56
N SER A 711 16.18 13.11 -1.47
CA SER A 711 17.12 14.22 -1.60
C SER A 711 17.30 15.01 -0.32
N ASP A 712 16.32 15.08 0.58
CA ASP A 712 16.31 16.06 1.66
C ASP A 712 17.07 15.59 2.90
N PHE A 713 17.47 14.31 2.94
CA PHE A 713 18.15 13.65 4.06
C PHE A 713 19.65 13.42 3.79
N PRO A 714 20.57 14.01 4.57
CA PRO A 714 22.01 13.84 4.33
C PRO A 714 22.51 12.40 4.39
N ILE A 715 21.92 11.52 5.22
CA ILE A 715 22.33 10.11 5.35
C ILE A 715 22.05 9.29 4.08
N LEU A 716 21.10 9.73 3.25
CA LEU A 716 20.75 9.08 1.99
C LEU A 716 21.61 9.59 0.81
N ARG A 717 22.43 10.64 1.01
CA ARG A 717 23.26 11.25 -0.04
C ARG A 717 24.69 10.68 -0.03
N TRP A 718 25.05 9.96 -1.08
CA TRP A 718 26.44 9.57 -1.36
C TRP A 718 26.83 9.90 -2.80
N ASN A 719 28.13 9.98 -3.07
CA ASN A 719 28.70 10.22 -4.40
C ASN A 719 29.82 9.21 -4.68
N ILE A 720 30.00 8.86 -5.95
CA ILE A 720 31.12 8.05 -6.41
C ILE A 720 32.16 8.90 -7.16
N THR A 721 33.44 8.54 -7.03
CA THR A 721 34.55 9.17 -7.75
C THR A 721 34.73 8.49 -9.10
N ILE A 722 34.69 9.24 -10.19
CA ILE A 722 34.88 8.72 -11.55
C ILE A 722 36.26 9.19 -12.07
N PRO A 723 37.15 8.30 -12.54
CA PRO A 723 38.51 8.63 -12.93
C PRO A 723 38.62 9.21 -14.35
N GLY A 724 39.81 9.78 -14.62
CA GLY A 724 40.18 10.29 -15.93
C GLY A 724 39.47 11.60 -16.33
N SER A 725 39.83 12.12 -17.50
CA SER A 725 39.15 13.24 -18.14
C SER A 725 38.14 12.73 -19.16
N LYS A 726 36.95 13.35 -19.21
CA LYS A 726 35.94 13.03 -20.22
C LYS A 726 36.44 13.43 -21.62
N PRO A 727 36.50 12.51 -22.60
CA PRO A 727 36.85 12.86 -23.98
C PRO A 727 35.74 13.70 -24.64
N PRO A 728 36.05 14.46 -25.71
CA PRO A 728 35.05 15.22 -26.45
C PRO A 728 33.89 14.31 -26.94
N PRO A 729 32.62 14.72 -26.80
CA PRO A 729 31.49 13.93 -27.28
C PRO A 729 31.56 13.64 -28.79
N LYS A 730 31.30 12.38 -29.17
CA LYS A 730 31.29 11.88 -30.55
C LYS A 730 29.88 11.33 -30.85
N PRO A 731 28.95 12.15 -31.39
CA PRO A 731 27.59 11.68 -31.70
C PRO A 731 27.61 10.49 -32.67
N PRO A 732 26.79 9.44 -32.45
CA PRO A 732 26.70 8.30 -33.35
C PRO A 732 26.29 8.75 -34.76
N GLN A 733 26.76 8.02 -35.76
CA GLN A 733 26.49 8.27 -37.17
C GLN A 733 25.80 7.05 -37.79
N PRO A 734 24.92 7.20 -38.79
CA PRO A 734 24.34 6.06 -39.49
C PRO A 734 25.46 5.21 -40.14
N PRO A 735 25.38 3.87 -40.06
CA PRO A 735 26.37 3.00 -40.69
C PRO A 735 26.26 3.07 -42.22
N ALA A 736 27.35 2.70 -42.90
CA ALA A 736 27.41 2.74 -44.36
C ALA A 736 26.33 1.85 -45.00
N SER A 737 25.84 2.25 -46.18
CA SER A 737 24.86 1.46 -46.94
C SER A 737 25.44 0.09 -47.30
N GLY A 738 24.85 -0.97 -46.74
CA GLY A 738 25.33 -2.34 -46.90
C GLY A 738 26.25 -2.84 -45.78
N SER A 739 26.51 -2.05 -44.73
CA SER A 739 27.14 -2.55 -43.50
C SER A 739 26.37 -3.76 -42.95
N PRO A 740 27.07 -4.76 -42.36
CA PRO A 740 26.44 -5.81 -41.58
C PRO A 740 25.54 -5.25 -40.47
N LYS A 741 24.60 -6.06 -39.99
CA LYS A 741 23.69 -5.74 -38.89
C LYS A 741 23.58 -6.94 -37.96
N LEU A 742 23.30 -6.70 -36.69
CA LEU A 742 22.96 -7.76 -35.72
C LEU A 742 21.44 -7.77 -35.49
N LYS A 743 20.85 -8.96 -35.31
CA LYS A 743 19.47 -9.12 -34.84
C LYS A 743 19.44 -9.65 -33.42
N VAL A 744 18.81 -8.92 -32.49
CA VAL A 744 18.82 -9.25 -31.06
C VAL A 744 17.40 -9.34 -30.53
N LEU A 745 17.01 -10.54 -30.12
CA LEU A 745 15.77 -10.77 -29.38
C LEU A 745 15.97 -10.30 -27.93
N HIS A 746 14.98 -9.60 -27.37
CA HIS A 746 14.94 -9.23 -25.95
C HIS A 746 13.63 -9.72 -25.33
N LEU A 747 13.78 -10.58 -24.32
CA LEU A 747 12.72 -11.15 -23.50
C LEU A 747 12.78 -10.54 -22.10
N SER A 748 11.63 -10.27 -21.49
CA SER A 748 11.59 -9.75 -20.11
C SER A 748 10.28 -10.12 -19.43
N ASP A 749 10.28 -10.16 -18.10
CA ASP A 749 9.08 -10.23 -17.26
C ASP A 749 8.15 -11.37 -17.72
N ILE A 750 8.71 -12.58 -17.72
CA ILE A 750 8.08 -13.78 -18.30
C ILE A 750 6.99 -14.30 -17.35
N HIS A 751 7.24 -14.26 -16.03
CA HIS A 751 6.33 -14.63 -14.95
C HIS A 751 5.43 -15.83 -15.28
N VAL A 752 6.02 -17.03 -15.38
CA VAL A 752 5.22 -18.22 -15.72
C VAL A 752 4.46 -18.73 -14.51
N ASP A 753 3.14 -18.67 -14.56
CA ASP A 753 2.28 -19.29 -13.56
C ASP A 753 2.01 -20.76 -13.89
N PHE A 754 2.74 -21.64 -13.20
CA PHE A 754 2.60 -23.09 -13.28
C PHE A 754 1.27 -23.62 -12.69
N ASP A 755 0.58 -22.84 -11.86
CA ASP A 755 -0.75 -23.17 -11.33
C ASP A 755 -1.90 -22.57 -12.17
N TYR A 756 -1.60 -21.85 -13.28
CA TYR A 756 -2.61 -21.23 -14.13
C TYR A 756 -3.61 -22.24 -14.71
N LYS A 757 -4.90 -21.90 -14.66
CA LYS A 757 -6.00 -22.82 -14.93
C LYS A 757 -7.09 -22.15 -15.76
N PRO A 758 -7.25 -22.49 -17.05
CA PRO A 758 -8.31 -21.96 -17.89
C PRO A 758 -9.71 -22.16 -17.29
N GLY A 759 -10.58 -21.16 -17.41
CA GLY A 759 -11.94 -21.17 -16.88
C GLY A 759 -12.08 -20.96 -15.37
N SER A 760 -10.98 -20.78 -14.63
CA SER A 760 -10.97 -20.52 -13.18
C SER A 760 -11.41 -19.09 -12.80
N GLN A 761 -11.32 -18.74 -11.51
CA GLN A 761 -11.66 -17.40 -11.01
C GLN A 761 -10.54 -16.38 -11.35
N ALA A 762 -10.55 -15.84 -12.57
CA ALA A 762 -9.79 -14.66 -12.99
C ALA A 762 -10.28 -13.33 -12.35
N GLU A 763 -11.16 -13.42 -11.35
CA GLU A 763 -11.80 -12.31 -10.65
C GLU A 763 -11.75 -12.59 -9.14
N CYS A 764 -10.55 -12.60 -8.58
CA CYS A 764 -10.27 -13.04 -7.20
C CYS A 764 -10.14 -11.87 -6.21
N THR A 765 -9.54 -12.15 -5.06
CA THR A 765 -9.17 -11.17 -4.01
C THR A 765 -7.66 -11.15 -3.71
N GLN A 766 -6.87 -12.01 -4.37
CA GLN A 766 -5.41 -12.15 -4.27
C GLN A 766 -4.66 -11.24 -5.28
N PRO A 767 -3.35 -10.96 -5.07
CA PRO A 767 -2.54 -10.16 -6.02
C PRO A 767 -2.51 -10.70 -7.45
N ILE A 768 -2.53 -12.03 -7.64
CA ILE A 768 -2.85 -12.70 -8.91
C ILE A 768 -3.95 -13.75 -8.73
N CYS A 769 -4.70 -13.95 -9.81
CA CYS A 769 -5.87 -14.80 -9.95
C CYS A 769 -5.59 -15.94 -10.96
N CYS A 770 -6.62 -16.44 -11.66
CA CYS A 770 -6.52 -17.47 -12.71
C CYS A 770 -6.00 -18.87 -12.29
N ARG A 771 -5.70 -19.09 -11.01
CA ARG A 771 -5.23 -20.38 -10.46
C ARG A 771 -6.36 -21.32 -10.04
N GLU A 772 -7.22 -20.89 -9.12
CA GLU A 772 -8.24 -21.72 -8.48
C GLU A 772 -9.63 -21.05 -8.53
N GLY A 773 -10.61 -21.60 -7.79
CA GLY A 773 -11.95 -21.06 -7.71
C GLY A 773 -12.86 -21.32 -8.92
N GLN A 774 -14.07 -20.78 -8.85
CA GLN A 774 -15.04 -20.75 -9.95
C GLN A 774 -15.38 -19.28 -10.24
N PRO A 775 -15.51 -18.87 -11.52
CA PRO A 775 -15.87 -17.49 -11.84
C PRO A 775 -17.24 -17.13 -11.27
N TYR A 776 -17.39 -15.88 -10.82
CA TYR A 776 -18.66 -15.39 -10.31
C TYR A 776 -19.79 -15.51 -11.36
N PRO A 777 -21.05 -15.71 -10.94
CA PRO A 777 -22.18 -15.77 -11.85
C PRO A 777 -22.19 -14.61 -12.86
N ARG A 778 -22.36 -14.95 -14.14
CA ARG A 778 -22.34 -14.04 -15.31
C ARG A 778 -20.99 -13.36 -15.62
N HIS A 779 -19.89 -13.78 -15.01
CA HIS A 779 -18.53 -13.35 -15.37
C HIS A 779 -17.82 -14.48 -16.12
N ALA A 780 -16.93 -14.14 -17.05
CA ALA A 780 -16.08 -15.13 -17.72
C ALA A 780 -14.97 -15.60 -16.78
N GLY A 781 -14.66 -16.89 -16.81
CA GLY A 781 -13.44 -17.43 -16.18
C GLY A 781 -12.16 -16.98 -16.88
N ALA A 782 -11.02 -17.49 -16.42
CA ALA A 782 -9.73 -17.27 -17.06
C ALA A 782 -9.72 -17.69 -18.53
N GLY A 783 -9.05 -16.92 -19.39
CA GLY A 783 -8.73 -17.33 -20.76
C GLY A 783 -7.91 -18.63 -20.83
N PHE A 784 -7.77 -19.19 -22.03
CA PHE A 784 -6.87 -20.32 -22.26
C PHE A 784 -5.43 -19.86 -22.49
N TRP A 785 -5.25 -18.74 -23.21
CA TRP A 785 -3.93 -18.20 -23.57
C TRP A 785 -3.38 -17.17 -22.57
N GLY A 786 -4.00 -17.03 -21.39
CA GLY A 786 -3.82 -15.87 -20.52
C GLY A 786 -5.06 -14.98 -20.49
N ASP A 787 -5.06 -14.01 -19.58
CA ASP A 787 -6.20 -13.12 -19.29
C ASP A 787 -5.70 -11.70 -19.02
N TYR A 788 -6.49 -10.67 -19.36
CA TYR A 788 -6.12 -9.27 -19.12
C TYR A 788 -6.34 -8.81 -17.67
N ARG A 789 -6.99 -9.60 -16.82
CA ARG A 789 -7.16 -9.29 -15.39
C ARG A 789 -5.83 -9.54 -14.65
N ASN A 790 -5.84 -9.47 -13.32
CA ASN A 790 -4.66 -9.74 -12.49
C ASN A 790 -4.25 -11.23 -12.60
N CYS A 791 -3.54 -11.63 -13.64
CA CYS A 791 -3.14 -13.01 -13.91
C CYS A 791 -1.83 -13.05 -14.67
N ASP A 792 -0.97 -14.00 -14.30
CA ASP A 792 0.30 -14.27 -14.97
C ASP A 792 0.16 -15.24 -16.16
N LEU A 793 1.28 -15.52 -16.83
CA LEU A 793 1.32 -16.23 -18.10
C LEU A 793 1.32 -17.76 -17.90
N PRO A 794 0.38 -18.53 -18.48
CA PRO A 794 0.47 -19.99 -18.44
C PRO A 794 1.63 -20.52 -19.27
N PHE A 795 2.29 -21.58 -18.78
CA PHE A 795 3.50 -22.17 -19.40
C PHE A 795 3.36 -22.48 -20.90
N TRP A 796 2.22 -23.01 -21.36
CA TRP A 796 2.01 -23.30 -22.79
C TRP A 796 1.95 -22.04 -23.66
N THR A 797 1.55 -20.90 -23.11
CA THR A 797 1.56 -19.63 -23.85
C THR A 797 2.96 -19.05 -23.90
N ALA A 798 3.72 -19.10 -22.80
CA ALA A 798 5.15 -18.76 -22.80
C ALA A 798 5.90 -19.58 -23.87
N GLN A 799 5.72 -20.91 -23.85
CA GLN A 799 6.25 -21.83 -24.86
C GLN A 799 5.83 -21.43 -26.29
N THR A 800 4.55 -21.15 -26.52
CA THR A 800 4.04 -20.79 -27.86
C THR A 800 4.60 -19.46 -28.39
N ILE A 801 4.77 -18.46 -27.52
CA ILE A 801 5.35 -17.16 -27.89
C ILE A 801 6.85 -17.33 -28.23
N LEU A 802 7.58 -18.06 -27.40
CA LEU A 802 9.01 -18.31 -27.60
C LEU A 802 9.27 -19.15 -28.87
N GLN A 803 8.44 -20.18 -29.12
CA GLN A 803 8.50 -20.99 -30.34
C GLN A 803 8.24 -20.12 -31.59
N TYR A 804 7.17 -19.31 -31.58
CA TYR A 804 6.90 -18.38 -32.69
C TYR A 804 8.07 -17.42 -32.93
N ALA A 805 8.69 -16.88 -31.86
CA ALA A 805 9.87 -16.03 -32.00
C ALA A 805 11.05 -16.77 -32.63
N SER A 806 11.30 -18.04 -32.26
CA SER A 806 12.38 -18.88 -32.82
C SER A 806 12.15 -19.34 -34.26
N GLU A 807 10.89 -19.40 -34.71
CA GLU A 807 10.51 -19.78 -36.08
C GLU A 807 10.45 -18.58 -37.04
N LEU A 808 10.23 -17.37 -36.52
CA LEU A 808 10.03 -16.16 -37.31
C LEU A 808 11.34 -15.54 -37.84
N GLU A 809 12.36 -15.41 -36.98
CA GLU A 809 13.63 -14.76 -37.33
C GLU A 809 14.83 -15.48 -36.69
N ASP A 810 15.98 -15.44 -37.37
CA ASP A 810 17.25 -15.85 -36.78
C ASP A 810 17.91 -14.68 -36.02
N TYR A 811 18.37 -14.95 -34.79
CA TYR A 811 18.97 -13.95 -33.89
C TYR A 811 20.45 -14.22 -33.63
N ASP A 812 21.26 -13.17 -33.52
CA ASP A 812 22.69 -13.23 -33.21
C ASP A 812 23.00 -13.69 -31.79
N PHE A 813 22.15 -13.29 -30.86
CA PHE A 813 22.13 -13.59 -29.43
C PHE A 813 20.82 -13.05 -28.82
N ILE A 814 20.56 -13.37 -27.55
CA ILE A 814 19.31 -13.04 -26.87
C ILE A 814 19.62 -12.28 -25.58
N TYR A 815 18.92 -11.18 -25.31
CA TYR A 815 18.89 -10.54 -23.99
C TYR A 815 17.69 -11.07 -23.20
N TYR A 816 17.89 -11.43 -21.92
CA TYR A 816 16.77 -11.72 -21.01
C TYR A 816 16.94 -10.98 -19.69
N THR A 817 15.99 -10.14 -19.31
CA THR A 817 16.15 -9.18 -18.19
C THR A 817 15.32 -9.52 -16.95
N GLY A 818 15.44 -10.77 -16.48
CA GLY A 818 14.89 -11.21 -15.20
C GLY A 818 13.41 -11.57 -15.19
N ASP A 819 12.91 -11.78 -13.97
CA ASP A 819 11.51 -12.02 -13.60
C ASP A 819 10.85 -13.21 -14.32
N LEU A 820 11.41 -14.38 -14.01
CA LEU A 820 10.90 -15.68 -14.41
C LEU A 820 9.76 -16.22 -13.51
N PRO A 821 9.81 -16.11 -12.15
CA PRO A 821 8.76 -16.61 -11.28
C PRO A 821 7.50 -15.70 -11.27
N PRO A 822 6.30 -16.25 -11.04
CA PRO A 822 5.06 -15.47 -11.05
C PRO A 822 4.89 -14.60 -9.78
N HIS A 823 3.81 -13.84 -9.72
CA HIS A 823 3.51 -12.91 -8.62
C HIS A 823 2.84 -13.56 -7.40
N ASN A 824 2.93 -14.88 -7.21
CA ASN A 824 2.39 -15.59 -6.03
C ASN A 824 3.25 -15.40 -4.75
N VAL A 825 3.81 -14.20 -4.57
CA VAL A 825 4.84 -13.78 -3.58
C VAL A 825 4.47 -13.94 -2.10
N TRP A 826 3.34 -14.57 -1.80
CA TRP A 826 2.87 -14.95 -0.47
C TRP A 826 3.02 -16.44 -0.18
N ASN A 827 3.27 -17.26 -1.20
CA ASN A 827 3.41 -18.70 -1.14
C ASN A 827 4.50 -19.14 -2.14
N GLN A 828 5.74 -18.71 -1.86
CA GLN A 828 6.94 -19.00 -2.64
C GLN A 828 8.07 -19.45 -1.71
N SER A 829 8.56 -20.66 -1.90
CA SER A 829 9.80 -21.13 -1.27
C SER A 829 11.00 -20.98 -2.21
N ARG A 830 12.21 -21.07 -1.65
CA ARG A 830 13.46 -21.14 -2.45
C ARG A 830 13.45 -22.29 -3.46
N ALA A 831 12.75 -23.40 -3.16
CA ALA A 831 12.61 -24.52 -4.09
C ALA A 831 11.73 -24.17 -5.29
N ASP A 832 10.70 -23.35 -5.11
CA ASP A 832 9.78 -22.92 -6.17
C ASP A 832 10.47 -21.93 -7.12
N GLN A 833 11.24 -20.97 -6.59
CA GLN A 833 12.03 -20.06 -7.44
C GLN A 833 13.08 -20.86 -8.24
N LEU A 834 13.78 -21.80 -7.60
CA LEU A 834 14.73 -22.69 -8.27
C LEU A 834 14.05 -23.58 -9.33
N TYR A 835 12.81 -24.01 -9.11
CA TYR A 835 12.03 -24.76 -10.10
C TYR A 835 11.66 -23.89 -11.30
N ALA A 836 11.15 -22.68 -11.06
CA ALA A 836 10.80 -21.73 -12.12
C ALA A 836 12.03 -21.35 -12.97
N ILE A 837 13.12 -20.91 -12.32
CA ILE A 837 14.39 -20.55 -12.97
C ILE A 837 14.91 -21.70 -13.84
N LYS A 838 14.99 -22.93 -13.30
CA LYS A 838 15.51 -24.08 -14.05
C LYS A 838 14.58 -24.50 -15.19
N THR A 839 13.26 -24.52 -14.97
CA THR A 839 12.29 -24.97 -15.99
C THR A 839 12.18 -23.98 -17.14
N ILE A 840 12.20 -22.67 -16.86
CA ILE A 840 12.10 -21.63 -17.89
C ILE A 840 13.43 -21.49 -18.64
N ASN A 841 14.58 -21.54 -17.96
CA ASN A 841 15.87 -21.56 -18.65
C ASN A 841 16.07 -22.83 -19.51
N GLN A 842 15.53 -23.99 -19.09
CA GLN A 842 15.48 -25.18 -19.94
C GLN A 842 14.58 -24.99 -21.17
N LEU A 843 13.40 -24.38 -21.01
CA LEU A 843 12.53 -24.03 -22.15
C LEU A 843 13.25 -23.08 -23.13
N LEU A 844 13.94 -22.05 -22.64
CA LEU A 844 14.74 -21.12 -23.46
C LEU A 844 15.85 -21.86 -24.21
N ALA A 845 16.65 -22.68 -23.52
CA ALA A 845 17.74 -23.46 -24.13
C ALA A 845 17.25 -24.46 -25.20
N MET A 846 16.07 -25.06 -25.00
CA MET A 846 15.45 -25.98 -25.97
C MET A 846 14.82 -25.25 -27.17
N THR A 847 14.35 -24.02 -26.98
CA THR A 847 13.66 -23.23 -28.03
C THR A 847 14.63 -22.48 -28.93
N PHE A 848 15.77 -22.02 -28.39
CA PHE A 848 16.81 -21.31 -29.16
C PHE A 848 18.15 -22.07 -29.11
N PRO A 849 18.25 -23.27 -29.72
CA PRO A 849 19.47 -24.05 -29.69
C PRO A 849 20.65 -23.32 -30.36
N ASN A 850 21.83 -23.43 -29.76
CA ASN A 850 23.07 -22.78 -30.20
C ASN A 850 23.06 -21.23 -30.14
N LYS A 851 22.10 -20.60 -29.44
CA LYS A 851 22.13 -19.15 -29.15
C LYS A 851 22.69 -18.89 -27.75
N THR A 852 23.56 -17.90 -27.64
CA THR A 852 23.99 -17.36 -26.35
C THR A 852 22.94 -16.41 -25.82
N PHE A 853 22.55 -16.59 -24.55
CA PHE A 853 21.74 -15.62 -23.82
C PHE A 853 22.65 -14.76 -22.95
N TYR A 854 22.36 -13.47 -22.89
CA TYR A 854 22.92 -12.53 -21.92
C TYR A 854 21.81 -12.18 -20.91
N PRO A 855 21.79 -12.84 -19.75
CA PRO A 855 20.78 -12.61 -18.72
C PRO A 855 21.14 -11.45 -17.78
N ALA A 856 20.12 -10.85 -17.18
CA ALA A 856 20.17 -10.07 -15.95
C ALA A 856 19.17 -10.64 -14.93
N VAL A 857 19.40 -10.37 -13.64
CA VAL A 857 18.51 -10.80 -12.55
C VAL A 857 17.44 -9.74 -12.25
N GLY A 858 16.20 -10.18 -12.05
CA GLY A 858 15.07 -9.35 -11.66
C GLY A 858 14.76 -9.41 -10.17
N ASN A 859 13.61 -8.87 -9.75
CA ASN A 859 13.22 -8.79 -8.35
C ASN A 859 12.37 -9.97 -7.86
N HIS A 860 11.74 -10.74 -8.75
CA HIS A 860 11.00 -11.97 -8.43
C HIS A 860 11.88 -13.22 -8.30
N GLU A 861 13.15 -13.21 -8.76
CA GLU A 861 14.05 -14.37 -8.62
C GLU A 861 14.34 -14.77 -7.15
N ALA A 862 14.29 -13.82 -6.20
CA ALA A 862 14.54 -14.07 -4.78
C ALA A 862 13.32 -14.64 -4.03
N ALA A 863 13.59 -15.40 -2.97
CA ALA A 863 12.61 -15.81 -1.96
C ALA A 863 13.17 -15.52 -0.55
N PRO A 864 12.67 -14.49 0.15
CA PRO A 864 11.54 -13.62 -0.23
C PRO A 864 11.82 -12.73 -1.46
N CYS A 865 10.76 -12.45 -2.23
CA CYS A 865 10.77 -11.51 -3.36
C CYS A 865 11.36 -10.14 -2.94
N ASN A 866 12.13 -9.51 -3.83
CA ASN A 866 12.86 -8.24 -3.65
C ASN A 866 14.02 -8.24 -2.63
N LEU A 867 14.15 -9.25 -1.75
CA LEU A 867 15.15 -9.22 -0.69
C LEU A 867 16.51 -9.78 -1.14
N TYR A 868 17.42 -8.87 -1.49
CA TYR A 868 18.80 -9.18 -1.87
C TYR A 868 19.79 -8.61 -0.83
N PRO A 869 20.26 -9.43 0.14
CA PRO A 869 21.12 -8.97 1.22
C PRO A 869 22.48 -8.46 0.74
N THR A 870 23.07 -7.56 1.55
CA THR A 870 24.45 -7.07 1.37
C THR A 870 25.40 -7.81 2.32
N PRO A 871 26.74 -7.79 2.12
CA PRO A 871 27.70 -8.53 2.97
C PRO A 871 27.78 -8.10 4.44
N ILE A 872 27.07 -7.03 4.83
CA ILE A 872 26.89 -6.61 6.23
C ILE A 872 25.89 -7.56 6.93
N ILE A 873 24.91 -8.06 6.21
CA ILE A 873 23.90 -9.03 6.65
C ILE A 873 24.56 -10.42 6.72
N LYS A 874 24.30 -11.16 7.80
CA LYS A 874 24.95 -12.47 8.07
C LYS A 874 23.97 -13.60 8.36
N THR A 875 22.69 -13.27 8.46
CA THR A 875 21.55 -14.12 8.83
C THR A 875 20.96 -14.81 7.62
N ASP A 876 20.63 -14.04 6.58
CA ASP A 876 20.27 -14.55 5.26
C ASP A 876 21.47 -14.52 4.30
N ASN A 877 21.63 -15.59 3.55
CA ASN A 877 22.66 -15.74 2.53
C ASN A 877 22.01 -16.04 1.17
N ILE A 878 22.26 -15.19 0.19
CA ILE A 878 21.73 -15.26 -1.17
C ILE A 878 22.48 -16.25 -2.09
N THR A 879 23.57 -16.89 -1.63
CA THR A 879 24.36 -17.85 -2.42
C THR A 879 23.51 -18.92 -3.12
N TRP A 880 22.44 -19.42 -2.49
CA TRP A 880 21.54 -20.44 -3.07
C TRP A 880 20.94 -20.01 -4.42
N LEU A 881 20.71 -18.71 -4.60
CA LEU A 881 20.20 -18.13 -5.84
C LEU A 881 21.36 -17.85 -6.79
N TYR A 882 22.43 -17.20 -6.32
CA TYR A 882 23.53 -16.77 -7.19
C TYR A 882 24.31 -17.95 -7.80
N GLU A 883 24.45 -19.08 -7.10
CA GLU A 883 25.01 -20.31 -7.68
C GLU A 883 24.06 -20.92 -8.72
N ALA A 884 22.75 -20.94 -8.46
CA ALA A 884 21.77 -21.49 -9.38
C ALA A 884 21.57 -20.63 -10.64
N LEU A 885 21.65 -19.30 -10.51
CA LEU A 885 21.72 -18.38 -11.63
C LEU A 885 22.99 -18.63 -12.43
N ALA A 886 24.17 -18.69 -11.80
CA ALA A 886 25.42 -18.97 -12.47
C ALA A 886 25.38 -20.29 -13.27
N ASP A 887 24.99 -21.39 -12.66
CA ASP A 887 24.94 -22.69 -13.34
C ASP A 887 23.90 -22.72 -14.47
N SER A 888 22.76 -22.03 -14.31
CA SER A 888 21.74 -21.91 -15.36
C SER A 888 22.21 -21.03 -16.52
N TRP A 889 22.83 -19.89 -16.24
CA TRP A 889 23.27 -18.91 -17.23
C TRP A 889 24.50 -19.38 -18.02
N LEU A 890 25.41 -20.13 -17.38
CA LEU A 890 26.48 -20.85 -18.09
C LEU A 890 25.91 -21.94 -19.02
N THR A 891 24.82 -22.61 -18.61
CA THR A 891 24.10 -23.57 -19.48
C THR A 891 23.42 -22.87 -20.67
N LEU A 892 23.05 -21.60 -20.54
CA LEU A 892 22.57 -20.73 -21.63
C LEU A 892 23.71 -20.09 -22.46
N GLY A 893 24.96 -20.54 -22.29
CA GLY A 893 26.09 -20.17 -23.12
C GLY A 893 26.90 -18.95 -22.66
N LEU A 894 26.73 -18.48 -21.41
CA LEU A 894 27.69 -17.51 -20.85
C LEU A 894 29.09 -18.14 -20.70
N PRO A 895 30.18 -17.39 -20.96
CA PRO A 895 31.54 -17.82 -20.68
C PRO A 895 31.82 -18.11 -19.20
N SER A 896 32.62 -19.14 -18.91
CA SER A 896 32.85 -19.68 -17.56
C SER A 896 33.56 -18.73 -16.58
N ASP A 897 34.30 -17.76 -17.10
CA ASP A 897 34.97 -16.69 -16.33
C ASP A 897 33.98 -15.68 -15.73
N THR A 898 32.75 -15.58 -16.26
CA THR A 898 31.69 -14.76 -15.64
C THR A 898 31.24 -15.28 -14.26
N ARG A 899 31.51 -16.56 -13.94
CA ARG A 899 30.98 -17.25 -12.74
C ARG A 899 31.31 -16.51 -11.44
N ASP A 900 32.55 -16.04 -11.28
CA ASP A 900 33.05 -15.42 -10.04
C ASP A 900 32.51 -14.01 -9.77
N SER A 901 31.87 -13.39 -10.76
CA SER A 901 31.07 -12.17 -10.61
C SER A 901 29.60 -12.48 -10.37
N ILE A 902 29.03 -13.48 -11.07
CA ILE A 902 27.64 -13.91 -10.87
C ILE A 902 27.43 -14.46 -9.44
N THR A 903 28.32 -15.34 -8.95
CA THR A 903 28.22 -15.90 -7.58
C THR A 903 28.43 -14.86 -6.47
N ARG A 904 29.03 -13.71 -6.80
CA ARG A 904 29.32 -12.61 -5.86
C ARG A 904 28.16 -11.63 -5.73
N GLY A 905 27.45 -11.34 -6.83
CA GLY A 905 26.45 -10.27 -6.86
C GLY A 905 25.41 -10.35 -7.97
N ALA A 906 25.37 -11.43 -8.76
CA ALA A 906 24.53 -11.59 -9.96
C ALA A 906 24.70 -10.49 -11.05
N PHE A 907 25.83 -9.77 -11.04
CA PHE A 907 26.31 -8.91 -12.12
C PHE A 907 27.55 -9.51 -12.78
N TYR A 908 27.81 -9.21 -14.05
CA TYR A 908 28.99 -9.69 -14.79
C TYR A 908 29.25 -8.88 -16.07
N THR A 909 30.43 -9.05 -16.67
CA THR A 909 30.74 -8.54 -18.02
C THR A 909 31.29 -9.64 -18.91
N THR A 910 31.10 -9.53 -20.22
CA THR A 910 31.69 -10.43 -21.21
C THR A 910 31.77 -9.77 -22.59
N ILE A 911 32.50 -10.38 -23.53
CA ILE A 911 32.58 -9.94 -24.93
C ILE A 911 31.51 -10.67 -25.75
N VAL A 912 30.71 -9.90 -26.50
CA VAL A 912 29.61 -10.40 -27.34
C VAL A 912 30.06 -10.59 -28.80
N ARG A 913 30.83 -9.63 -29.31
CA ARG A 913 31.49 -9.60 -30.62
C ARG A 913 32.79 -8.78 -30.48
N PRO A 914 33.78 -8.88 -31.38
CA PRO A 914 34.99 -8.05 -31.31
C PRO A 914 34.66 -6.56 -31.26
N GLY A 915 35.10 -5.85 -30.22
CA GLY A 915 34.77 -4.44 -29.99
C GLY A 915 33.38 -4.19 -29.38
N LEU A 916 32.60 -5.23 -29.01
CA LEU A 916 31.35 -5.10 -28.26
C LEU A 916 31.42 -5.90 -26.95
N ARG A 917 31.49 -5.17 -25.84
CA ARG A 917 31.34 -5.66 -24.47
C ARG A 917 29.88 -5.54 -24.03
N LEU A 918 29.44 -6.49 -23.21
CA LEU A 918 28.19 -6.41 -22.46
C LEU A 918 28.50 -6.33 -20.96
N ILE A 919 27.71 -5.53 -20.24
CA ILE A 919 27.72 -5.43 -18.78
C ILE A 919 26.30 -5.71 -18.29
N SER A 920 26.13 -6.76 -17.51
CA SER A 920 24.88 -7.11 -16.84
C SER A 920 24.91 -6.64 -15.39
N LEU A 921 23.91 -5.86 -14.97
CA LEU A 921 23.84 -5.25 -13.64
C LEU A 921 22.67 -5.82 -12.82
N ASN A 922 22.93 -6.07 -11.54
CA ASN A 922 21.93 -6.44 -10.56
C ASN A 922 21.34 -5.19 -9.91
N MET A 923 20.25 -4.68 -10.51
CA MET A 923 19.58 -3.46 -10.05
C MET A 923 18.77 -3.64 -8.75
N ASN A 924 18.65 -4.85 -8.21
CA ASN A 924 18.07 -5.05 -6.87
C ASN A 924 18.90 -4.36 -5.77
N TYR A 925 20.18 -4.06 -6.04
CA TYR A 925 21.04 -3.25 -5.17
C TYR A 925 20.83 -1.73 -5.33
N CYS A 926 19.92 -1.29 -6.21
CA CYS A 926 19.38 0.07 -6.21
C CYS A 926 17.88 0.13 -5.88
N ALA A 927 17.16 -1.00 -5.96
CA ALA A 927 15.71 -1.05 -5.86
C ALA A 927 15.23 -0.69 -4.45
N PRO A 928 14.30 0.28 -4.29
CA PRO A 928 13.86 0.75 -2.98
C PRO A 928 12.95 -0.24 -2.24
N ASP A 929 12.57 -1.35 -2.87
CA ASP A 929 11.87 -2.48 -2.26
C ASP A 929 12.81 -3.58 -1.73
N ASN A 930 14.12 -3.47 -1.99
CA ASN A 930 15.12 -4.30 -1.32
C ASN A 930 15.40 -3.71 0.07
N PHE A 931 14.61 -4.11 1.05
CA PHE A 931 14.64 -3.53 2.40
C PHE A 931 15.99 -3.68 3.12
N TRP A 932 16.87 -4.60 2.68
CA TRP A 932 18.25 -4.70 3.20
C TRP A 932 19.09 -3.43 2.95
N LEU A 933 18.74 -2.63 1.93
CA LEU A 933 19.38 -1.34 1.65
C LEU A 933 19.11 -0.29 2.76
N PHE A 934 18.11 -0.51 3.62
CA PHE A 934 17.84 0.37 4.76
C PHE A 934 18.93 0.27 5.85
N VAL A 935 19.79 -0.75 5.80
CA VAL A 935 20.95 -0.90 6.68
C VAL A 935 22.14 -0.12 6.11
N ASN A 936 22.41 -0.24 4.81
CA ASN A 936 23.34 0.61 4.06
C ASN A 936 23.04 0.55 2.55
N ALA A 937 22.74 1.69 1.93
CA ALA A 937 22.48 1.85 0.50
C ALA A 937 23.68 2.41 -0.29
N THR A 938 24.85 2.56 0.33
CA THR A 938 26.07 3.11 -0.30
C THR A 938 26.73 2.04 -1.17
N ASP A 939 26.71 2.25 -2.49
CA ASP A 939 27.19 1.34 -3.56
C ASP A 939 27.33 -0.15 -3.15
N PRO A 940 26.21 -0.88 -2.98
CA PRO A 940 26.26 -2.25 -2.48
C PRO A 940 27.09 -3.16 -3.39
N LEU A 941 27.97 -3.95 -2.79
CA LEU A 941 29.01 -4.77 -3.45
C LEU A 941 30.06 -4.00 -4.27
N GLY A 942 30.07 -2.65 -4.22
CA GLY A 942 30.94 -1.84 -5.09
C GLY A 942 30.54 -1.93 -6.57
N GLN A 943 29.26 -2.09 -6.86
CA GLN A 943 28.77 -2.37 -8.21
C GLN A 943 28.94 -1.18 -9.16
N LEU A 944 28.75 0.06 -8.70
CA LEU A 944 29.04 1.25 -9.51
C LEU A 944 30.55 1.50 -9.63
N GLU A 945 31.36 1.20 -8.62
CA GLU A 945 32.82 1.24 -8.73
C GLU A 945 33.32 0.24 -9.79
N TRP A 946 32.81 -0.99 -9.74
CA TRP A 946 33.10 -2.05 -10.71
C TRP A 946 32.60 -1.68 -12.12
N LEU A 947 31.44 -1.05 -12.26
CA LEU A 947 30.93 -0.52 -13.53
C LEU A 947 31.87 0.54 -14.11
N ILE A 948 32.34 1.47 -13.29
CA ILE A 948 33.32 2.51 -13.70
C ILE A 948 34.61 1.86 -14.20
N GLN A 949 35.14 0.85 -13.50
CA GLN A 949 36.35 0.14 -13.90
C GLN A 949 36.21 -0.49 -15.30
N TRP A 950 35.07 -1.13 -15.59
CA TRP A 950 34.84 -1.75 -16.90
C TRP A 950 34.47 -0.78 -18.02
N LEU A 951 33.81 0.34 -17.71
CA LEU A 951 33.57 1.41 -18.68
C LEU A 951 34.86 2.15 -19.05
N GLN A 952 35.76 2.36 -18.08
CA GLN A 952 37.09 2.90 -18.38
C GLN A 952 37.92 1.89 -19.18
N TYR A 953 37.92 0.60 -18.80
CA TYR A 953 38.60 -0.44 -19.57
C TYR A 953 38.12 -0.48 -21.03
N ALA A 954 36.81 -0.40 -21.26
CA ALA A 954 36.24 -0.37 -22.61
C ALA A 954 36.64 0.90 -23.39
N GLU A 955 36.63 2.08 -22.74
CA GLU A 955 37.11 3.34 -23.35
C GLU A 955 38.60 3.28 -23.72
N ASP A 956 39.43 2.67 -22.87
CA ASP A 956 40.88 2.52 -23.08
C ASP A 956 41.24 1.51 -24.19
N HIS A 957 40.28 0.65 -24.61
CA HIS A 957 40.45 -0.39 -25.63
C HIS A 957 39.58 -0.17 -26.89
N ASP A 958 39.00 1.03 -27.06
CA ASP A 958 38.07 1.40 -28.15
C ASP A 958 36.83 0.46 -28.28
N GLU A 959 36.44 -0.22 -27.20
CA GLU A 959 35.25 -1.08 -27.15
C GLU A 959 33.95 -0.25 -27.00
N LYS A 960 32.85 -0.79 -27.54
CA LYS A 960 31.48 -0.34 -27.23
C LYS A 960 30.86 -1.21 -26.15
N VAL A 961 30.00 -0.62 -25.34
CA VAL A 961 29.35 -1.26 -24.20
C VAL A 961 27.83 -1.23 -24.35
N HIS A 962 27.20 -2.40 -24.25
CA HIS A 962 25.78 -2.52 -23.97
C HIS A 962 25.55 -2.86 -22.50
N ILE A 963 24.67 -2.13 -21.84
CA ILE A 963 24.27 -2.39 -20.44
C ILE A 963 22.93 -3.10 -20.46
N ILE A 964 22.81 -4.22 -19.74
CA ILE A 964 21.54 -4.92 -19.52
C ILE A 964 21.24 -4.99 -18.01
N ALA A 965 19.97 -4.86 -17.65
CA ALA A 965 19.51 -4.88 -16.26
C ALA A 965 18.00 -5.14 -16.20
N HIS A 966 17.45 -5.40 -15.00
CA HIS A 966 15.99 -5.49 -14.83
C HIS A 966 15.35 -4.11 -14.63
N HIS A 967 15.39 -3.54 -13.42
CA HIS A 967 14.82 -2.21 -13.16
C HIS A 967 15.52 -1.11 -14.00
N PRO A 968 14.77 -0.20 -14.65
CA PRO A 968 15.36 1.01 -15.22
C PRO A 968 15.87 1.95 -14.11
N PRO A 969 16.92 2.75 -14.36
CA PRO A 969 17.56 3.56 -13.31
C PRO A 969 16.67 4.66 -12.71
N ARG A 970 15.56 5.03 -13.38
CA ARG A 970 14.51 5.90 -12.82
C ARG A 970 13.72 5.29 -11.66
N SER A 971 13.81 3.97 -11.47
CA SER A 971 13.18 3.21 -10.37
C SER A 971 14.13 2.94 -9.19
N CYS A 972 15.39 3.35 -9.28
CA CYS A 972 16.38 3.22 -8.21
C CYS A 972 16.17 4.24 -7.08
N LEU A 973 16.75 3.98 -5.91
CA LEU A 973 17.02 4.99 -4.88
C LEU A 973 17.81 6.18 -5.45
N ALA A 974 17.49 7.40 -4.97
CA ALA A 974 17.93 8.65 -5.58
C ALA A 974 19.46 8.74 -5.73
N ALA A 975 20.23 8.48 -4.66
CA ALA A 975 21.69 8.55 -4.75
C ALA A 975 22.30 7.53 -5.72
N PHE A 976 21.76 6.31 -5.82
CA PHE A 976 22.22 5.35 -6.83
C PHE A 976 21.89 5.84 -8.25
N SER A 977 20.64 6.27 -8.47
CA SER A 977 20.15 6.77 -9.76
C SER A 977 20.99 7.95 -10.28
N TRP A 978 21.28 8.92 -9.42
CA TRP A 978 22.09 10.10 -9.76
C TRP A 978 23.57 9.75 -10.01
N ASN A 979 24.16 8.80 -9.27
CA ASN A 979 25.53 8.35 -9.56
C ASN A 979 25.60 7.52 -10.85
N PHE A 980 24.60 6.68 -11.14
CA PHE A 980 24.49 6.00 -12.43
C PHE A 980 24.38 6.99 -13.60
N HIS A 981 23.54 8.03 -13.47
CA HIS A 981 23.41 9.08 -14.49
C HIS A 981 24.73 9.82 -14.78
N LYS A 982 25.53 10.09 -13.74
CA LYS A 982 26.90 10.65 -13.88
C LYS A 982 27.84 9.72 -14.65
N ILE A 983 27.79 8.42 -14.36
CA ILE A 983 28.62 7.41 -15.02
C ILE A 983 28.27 7.32 -16.52
N ILE A 984 26.97 7.24 -16.87
CA ILE A 984 26.53 7.29 -18.27
C ILE A 984 26.95 8.61 -18.94
N ASN A 985 26.87 9.74 -18.21
CA ASN A 985 27.36 11.03 -18.71
C ASN A 985 28.89 11.06 -18.96
N ARG A 986 29.71 10.40 -18.13
CA ARG A 986 31.16 10.31 -18.33
C ARG A 986 31.53 9.47 -19.55
N TYR A 987 30.78 8.40 -19.81
CA TYR A 987 31.11 7.37 -20.80
C TYR A 987 30.15 7.35 -22.01
N GLU A 988 29.57 8.50 -22.37
CA GLU A 988 28.61 8.65 -23.48
C GLU A 988 29.16 8.23 -24.86
N ASN A 989 30.49 8.26 -25.05
CA ASN A 989 31.16 7.78 -26.26
C ASN A 989 31.30 6.24 -26.33
N THR A 990 31.13 5.57 -25.19
CA THR A 990 31.46 4.15 -24.97
C THR A 990 30.19 3.31 -24.83
N VAL A 991 29.17 3.82 -24.14
CA VAL A 991 27.86 3.16 -23.99
C VAL A 991 27.01 3.35 -25.24
N ALA A 992 26.82 2.28 -26.03
CA ALA A 992 26.07 2.30 -27.29
C ALA A 992 24.59 1.87 -27.15
N GLY A 993 24.19 1.37 -25.98
CA GLY A 993 22.81 1.03 -25.68
C GLY A 993 22.62 0.54 -24.24
N GLN A 994 21.43 0.75 -23.70
CA GLN A 994 21.03 0.26 -22.38
C GLN A 994 19.64 -0.40 -22.48
N PHE A 995 19.44 -1.55 -21.84
CA PHE A 995 18.25 -2.41 -22.05
C PHE A 995 17.69 -2.94 -20.73
N TYR A 996 16.40 -2.74 -20.51
CA TYR A 996 15.69 -2.94 -19.24
C TYR A 996 14.34 -3.65 -19.41
N GLY A 997 13.70 -3.99 -18.28
CA GLY A 997 12.36 -4.57 -18.19
C GLY A 997 11.53 -3.95 -17.06
N HIS A 998 10.96 -4.77 -16.18
CA HIS A 998 10.33 -4.43 -14.90
C HIS A 998 9.02 -3.63 -14.96
N THR A 999 8.89 -2.66 -15.86
CA THR A 999 7.67 -1.80 -15.92
C THR A 999 6.49 -2.47 -16.62
N HIS A 1000 6.73 -3.61 -17.30
CA HIS A 1000 5.84 -4.39 -18.17
C HIS A 1000 5.31 -3.67 -19.42
N ASN A 1001 5.29 -2.35 -19.40
CA ASN A 1001 4.93 -1.46 -20.51
C ASN A 1001 6.06 -1.30 -21.53
N ASP A 1002 5.73 -0.72 -22.67
CA ASP A 1002 6.72 -0.40 -23.71
C ASP A 1002 7.26 1.03 -23.52
N GLU A 1003 8.45 1.17 -22.93
CA GLU A 1003 9.03 2.49 -22.62
C GLU A 1003 10.42 2.71 -23.22
N PHE A 1004 10.82 3.97 -23.29
CA PHE A 1004 12.20 4.39 -23.53
C PHE A 1004 12.54 5.56 -22.59
N ILE A 1005 13.83 5.77 -22.33
CA ILE A 1005 14.32 6.85 -21.47
C ILE A 1005 15.50 7.52 -22.16
N VAL A 1006 15.39 8.83 -22.39
CA VAL A 1006 16.48 9.66 -22.92
C VAL A 1006 17.32 10.19 -21.77
N PHE A 1007 18.63 9.95 -21.82
CA PHE A 1007 19.59 10.57 -20.89
C PHE A 1007 20.03 11.92 -21.43
N TYR A 1008 20.04 12.94 -20.58
CA TYR A 1008 20.53 14.29 -20.90
C TYR A 1008 21.87 14.60 -20.22
N ASP A 1009 22.60 15.55 -20.80
CA ASP A 1009 23.85 16.04 -20.25
C ASP A 1009 23.67 16.72 -18.89
N GLU A 1010 24.66 16.68 -18.00
CA GLU A 1010 24.49 17.25 -16.64
C GLU A 1010 24.58 18.78 -16.55
N ILE A 1011 25.08 19.47 -17.57
CA ILE A 1011 25.43 20.90 -17.51
C ILE A 1011 24.28 21.75 -18.07
N GLU A 1012 23.99 21.59 -19.36
CA GLU A 1012 22.95 22.31 -20.09
C GLU A 1012 21.58 21.62 -19.98
N LYS A 1013 21.57 20.33 -19.62
CA LYS A 1013 20.37 19.48 -19.43
C LYS A 1013 19.45 19.43 -20.63
N GLN A 1014 20.02 19.56 -21.83
CA GLN A 1014 19.28 19.72 -23.09
C GLN A 1014 19.85 18.85 -24.22
N ARG A 1015 21.14 18.51 -24.16
CA ARG A 1015 21.76 17.64 -25.15
C ARG A 1015 21.54 16.18 -24.73
N PRO A 1016 20.87 15.35 -25.55
CA PRO A 1016 20.73 13.94 -25.24
C PRO A 1016 22.06 13.21 -25.44
N VAL A 1017 22.41 12.31 -24.52
CA VAL A 1017 23.74 11.64 -24.44
C VAL A 1017 23.66 10.12 -24.55
N SER A 1018 22.54 9.49 -24.18
CA SER A 1018 22.37 8.03 -24.26
C SER A 1018 20.90 7.64 -24.31
N MET A 1019 20.64 6.40 -24.75
CA MET A 1019 19.32 5.77 -24.77
C MET A 1019 19.26 4.58 -23.83
N ALA A 1020 18.16 4.48 -23.09
CA ALA A 1020 17.71 3.25 -22.47
C ALA A 1020 16.36 2.82 -23.06
N TYR A 1021 16.26 1.54 -23.39
CA TYR A 1021 15.03 0.91 -23.86
C TYR A 1021 14.46 0.03 -22.74
N VAL A 1022 13.16 0.14 -22.48
CA VAL A 1022 12.44 -0.68 -21.51
C VAL A 1022 11.54 -1.62 -22.31
N THR A 1023 11.95 -2.88 -22.38
CA THR A 1023 11.24 -3.91 -23.15
C THR A 1023 10.00 -4.35 -22.39
N PRO A 1024 8.82 -4.42 -23.06
CA PRO A 1024 7.59 -4.82 -22.42
C PRO A 1024 7.55 -6.32 -22.08
N SER A 1025 6.66 -6.67 -21.15
CA SER A 1025 6.59 -8.01 -20.56
C SER A 1025 6.07 -9.11 -21.49
N LEU A 1026 6.55 -10.35 -21.29
CA LEU A 1026 5.86 -11.54 -21.78
C LEU A 1026 4.54 -11.78 -21.01
N THR A 1027 4.47 -11.46 -19.72
CA THR A 1027 3.23 -11.60 -18.93
C THR A 1027 2.15 -10.58 -19.34
N PRO A 1028 0.85 -10.92 -19.36
CA PRO A 1028 -0.24 -9.96 -19.51
C PRO A 1028 -0.55 -9.18 -18.22
N GLN A 1029 0.07 -9.55 -17.10
CA GLN A 1029 -0.11 -8.96 -15.77
C GLN A 1029 0.26 -7.46 -15.76
N SER A 1030 -0.66 -6.52 -15.54
CA SER A 1030 -2.12 -6.63 -15.70
C SER A 1030 -2.56 -5.72 -16.84
N PHE A 1031 -3.65 -6.07 -17.52
CA PHE A 1031 -4.28 -5.27 -18.59
C PHE A 1031 -3.39 -5.05 -19.82
N LEU A 1032 -2.48 -5.97 -20.12
CA LEU A 1032 -1.59 -5.94 -21.28
C LEU A 1032 -1.77 -7.17 -22.17
N ASN A 1033 -1.43 -7.06 -23.46
CA ASN A 1033 -1.12 -8.24 -24.25
C ASN A 1033 0.27 -8.78 -23.84
N PRO A 1034 0.53 -10.11 -23.92
CA PRO A 1034 1.88 -10.66 -23.94
C PRO A 1034 2.68 -10.09 -25.12
N GLY A 1035 3.96 -9.75 -24.95
CA GLY A 1035 4.79 -9.30 -26.06
C GLY A 1035 6.30 -9.43 -25.85
N TYR A 1036 7.07 -9.32 -26.93
CA TYR A 1036 8.53 -9.34 -26.92
C TYR A 1036 9.10 -8.34 -27.96
N ARG A 1037 10.41 -8.09 -27.89
CA ARG A 1037 11.11 -7.12 -28.74
C ARG A 1037 12.21 -7.75 -29.57
N VAL A 1038 12.39 -7.26 -30.80
CA VAL A 1038 13.59 -7.51 -31.60
C VAL A 1038 14.24 -6.17 -31.96
N TYR A 1039 15.53 -6.03 -31.65
CA TYR A 1039 16.37 -4.92 -32.07
C TYR A 1039 17.14 -5.28 -33.34
N THR A 1040 17.22 -4.33 -34.27
CA THR A 1040 18.22 -4.33 -35.34
C THR A 1040 19.34 -3.37 -34.92
N MET A 1041 20.55 -3.89 -34.74
CA MET A 1041 21.72 -3.11 -34.30
C MET A 1041 22.78 -3.05 -35.40
N ASP A 1042 23.72 -2.11 -35.27
CA ASP A 1042 24.89 -2.02 -36.14
C ASP A 1042 25.80 -3.26 -36.00
N GLY A 1043 26.39 -3.68 -37.11
CA GLY A 1043 26.97 -5.02 -37.26
C GLY A 1043 28.33 -5.25 -36.61
N ALA A 1044 28.80 -6.49 -36.63
CA ALA A 1044 30.18 -6.82 -36.24
C ALA A 1044 31.17 -6.52 -37.38
N TYR A 1045 31.80 -5.35 -37.35
CA TYR A 1045 32.88 -4.94 -38.27
C TYR A 1045 33.80 -3.87 -37.63
N GLN A 1046 34.93 -3.58 -38.27
CA GLN A 1046 35.91 -2.61 -37.78
C GLN A 1046 35.29 -1.20 -37.69
N ASN A 1047 35.43 -0.55 -36.52
CA ASN A 1047 34.87 0.76 -36.20
C ASN A 1047 33.32 0.81 -36.24
N SER A 1048 32.64 -0.34 -36.08
CA SER A 1048 31.18 -0.38 -35.87
C SER A 1048 30.77 0.49 -34.69
N SER A 1049 29.61 1.12 -34.81
CA SER A 1049 29.00 1.91 -33.72
C SER A 1049 28.33 1.01 -32.67
N TYR A 1050 27.91 -0.19 -33.07
CA TYR A 1050 27.04 -1.13 -32.33
C TYR A 1050 25.68 -0.59 -31.84
N TRP A 1051 25.33 0.68 -32.13
CA TRP A 1051 24.07 1.29 -31.70
C TRP A 1051 22.83 0.58 -32.30
N VAL A 1052 21.71 0.73 -31.60
CA VAL A 1052 20.38 0.35 -32.12
C VAL A 1052 20.04 1.20 -33.34
N LEU A 1053 19.73 0.54 -34.46
CA LEU A 1053 19.33 1.16 -35.72
C LEU A 1053 17.81 1.17 -35.90
N ASP A 1054 17.13 0.11 -35.45
CA ASP A 1054 15.67 0.01 -35.42
C ASP A 1054 15.21 -0.98 -34.33
N HIS A 1055 13.94 -0.94 -33.93
CA HIS A 1055 13.34 -2.05 -33.18
C HIS A 1055 11.89 -2.29 -33.59
N HIS A 1056 11.43 -3.54 -33.46
CA HIS A 1056 10.03 -3.89 -33.62
C HIS A 1056 9.52 -4.71 -32.42
N THR A 1057 8.21 -4.68 -32.22
CA THR A 1057 7.52 -5.28 -31.07
C THR A 1057 6.49 -6.28 -31.58
N VAL A 1058 6.49 -7.50 -31.06
CA VAL A 1058 5.51 -8.54 -31.42
C VAL A 1058 4.64 -8.83 -30.20
N ILE A 1059 3.33 -8.85 -30.38
CA ILE A 1059 2.37 -9.09 -29.29
C ILE A 1059 1.42 -10.25 -29.63
N MET A 1060 0.98 -11.00 -28.62
CA MET A 1060 -0.15 -11.93 -28.74
C MET A 1060 -1.46 -11.20 -28.42
N ASN A 1061 -2.35 -11.09 -29.40
CA ASN A 1061 -3.68 -10.51 -29.17
C ASN A 1061 -4.53 -11.51 -28.36
N LEU A 1062 -4.62 -11.35 -27.03
CA LEU A 1062 -5.36 -12.28 -26.17
C LEU A 1062 -6.86 -12.30 -26.45
N THR A 1063 -7.45 -11.16 -26.83
CA THR A 1063 -8.87 -11.08 -27.21
C THR A 1063 -9.17 -12.04 -28.37
N ALA A 1064 -8.41 -11.93 -29.46
CA ALA A 1064 -8.56 -12.78 -30.63
C ALA A 1064 -8.13 -14.23 -30.34
N SER A 1065 -7.04 -14.42 -29.59
CA SER A 1065 -6.50 -15.76 -29.31
C SER A 1065 -7.46 -16.60 -28.46
N ASN A 1066 -8.09 -16.00 -27.43
CA ASN A 1066 -9.11 -16.65 -26.62
C ASN A 1066 -10.45 -16.79 -27.37
N MET A 1067 -10.84 -15.82 -28.22
CA MET A 1067 -12.08 -15.92 -29.02
C MET A 1067 -12.03 -17.05 -30.06
N TYR A 1068 -10.90 -17.19 -30.77
CA TYR A 1068 -10.72 -18.21 -31.81
C TYR A 1068 -10.05 -19.50 -31.30
N ASN A 1069 -9.73 -19.58 -30.00
CA ASN A 1069 -9.04 -20.70 -29.35
C ASN A 1069 -7.79 -21.18 -30.11
N ARG A 1070 -6.94 -20.23 -30.54
CA ARG A 1070 -5.64 -20.45 -31.19
C ARG A 1070 -4.70 -19.29 -30.86
N SER A 1071 -3.39 -19.48 -30.90
CA SER A 1071 -2.44 -18.38 -30.79
C SER A 1071 -2.58 -17.42 -31.98
N ILE A 1072 -2.62 -16.12 -31.71
CA ILE A 1072 -2.63 -15.05 -32.73
C ILE A 1072 -1.62 -13.98 -32.29
N LEU A 1073 -0.40 -14.12 -32.81
CA LEU A 1073 0.64 -13.10 -32.67
C LEU A 1073 0.60 -12.15 -33.88
N ILE A 1074 0.95 -10.88 -33.64
CA ILE A 1074 1.05 -9.83 -34.65
C ILE A 1074 2.31 -9.01 -34.39
N ASN A 1075 3.00 -8.58 -35.46
CA ASN A 1075 3.93 -7.47 -35.35
C ASN A 1075 3.12 -6.20 -35.08
N GLU A 1076 3.38 -5.54 -33.96
CA GLU A 1076 2.62 -4.39 -33.48
C GLU A 1076 3.08 -3.11 -34.19
N TYR A 1077 4.39 -2.88 -34.20
CA TYR A 1077 5.03 -1.76 -34.90
C TYR A 1077 6.54 -1.97 -35.06
N ALA A 1078 7.11 -1.28 -36.05
CA ALA A 1078 8.54 -0.95 -36.09
C ALA A 1078 8.71 0.55 -35.79
N ALA A 1079 9.69 0.91 -34.95
CA ALA A 1079 9.77 2.23 -34.34
C ALA A 1079 9.99 3.35 -35.36
N ARG A 1080 10.89 3.17 -36.32
CA ARG A 1080 11.20 4.20 -37.33
C ARG A 1080 10.02 4.49 -38.26
N ASP A 1081 9.29 3.46 -38.67
CA ASP A 1081 8.10 3.59 -39.51
C ASP A 1081 6.94 4.24 -38.76
N ALA A 1082 6.64 3.77 -37.53
CA ALA A 1082 5.49 4.23 -36.76
C ALA A 1082 5.64 5.66 -36.23
N TYR A 1083 6.83 6.02 -35.76
CA TYR A 1083 7.12 7.36 -35.25
C TYR A 1083 7.69 8.31 -36.31
N GLN A 1084 7.92 7.86 -37.55
CA GLN A 1084 8.55 8.64 -38.62
C GLN A 1084 9.89 9.22 -38.15
N MET A 1085 10.87 8.33 -37.93
CA MET A 1085 12.22 8.67 -37.42
C MET A 1085 13.28 8.19 -38.41
N GLU A 1086 14.29 9.02 -38.67
CA GLU A 1086 15.36 8.67 -39.62
C GLU A 1086 16.31 7.61 -39.00
N ASN A 1087 16.69 7.80 -37.74
CA ASN A 1087 17.51 6.87 -36.94
C ASN A 1087 16.91 6.75 -35.52
N LEU A 1088 17.51 5.91 -34.67
CA LEU A 1088 17.12 5.73 -33.25
C LEU A 1088 18.22 6.20 -32.28
N PHE A 1089 18.99 7.23 -32.64
CA PHE A 1089 20.02 7.79 -31.78
C PHE A 1089 19.39 8.75 -30.73
N PRO A 1090 20.13 9.17 -29.68
CA PRO A 1090 19.56 10.01 -28.62
C PRO A 1090 18.97 11.34 -29.13
N ALA A 1091 19.49 11.86 -30.24
CA ALA A 1091 18.97 13.05 -30.91
C ALA A 1091 17.59 12.83 -31.55
N ASP A 1092 17.37 11.70 -32.23
CA ASP A 1092 16.08 11.36 -32.86
C ASP A 1092 15.00 11.14 -31.79
N TRP A 1093 15.31 10.42 -30.72
CA TRP A 1093 14.38 10.21 -29.60
C TRP A 1093 14.02 11.51 -28.87
N ASN A 1094 14.99 12.42 -28.69
CA ASN A 1094 14.71 13.77 -28.16
C ASN A 1094 13.82 14.58 -29.13
N ASN A 1095 14.01 14.45 -30.44
CA ASN A 1095 13.14 15.07 -31.45
C ASN A 1095 11.70 14.50 -31.34
N LEU A 1096 11.54 13.18 -31.19
CA LEU A 1096 10.24 12.57 -30.90
C LEU A 1096 9.60 13.12 -29.60
N ILE A 1097 10.38 13.30 -28.53
CA ILE A 1097 9.90 13.95 -27.30
C ILE A 1097 9.44 15.39 -27.55
N GLN A 1098 10.19 16.22 -28.29
CA GLN A 1098 9.73 17.58 -28.63
C GLN A 1098 8.49 17.59 -29.54
N ARG A 1099 8.34 16.60 -30.42
CA ARG A 1099 7.13 16.41 -31.24
C ARG A 1099 5.93 16.04 -30.37
N MET A 1100 6.05 15.05 -29.49
CA MET A 1100 4.99 14.63 -28.55
C MET A 1100 4.62 15.73 -27.55
N LYS A 1101 5.59 16.55 -27.12
CA LYS A 1101 5.37 17.72 -26.25
C LYS A 1101 4.47 18.79 -26.89
N ASN A 1102 4.56 18.95 -28.22
CA ASN A 1102 3.70 19.85 -28.99
C ASN A 1102 2.36 19.20 -29.42
N ASP A 1103 2.24 17.87 -29.29
CA ASP A 1103 1.07 17.05 -29.64
C ASP A 1103 0.51 16.31 -28.41
N ILE A 1104 0.63 16.92 -27.23
CA ILE A 1104 0.46 16.23 -25.93
C ILE A 1104 -0.93 15.62 -25.70
N ASP A 1105 -1.97 16.16 -26.33
CA ASP A 1105 -3.33 15.58 -26.34
C ASP A 1105 -3.74 14.99 -27.71
N GLY A 1106 -2.81 14.96 -28.67
CA GLY A 1106 -3.04 14.65 -30.08
C GLY A 1106 -2.72 13.21 -30.52
N PRO A 1107 -2.67 12.96 -31.85
CA PRO A 1107 -2.55 11.61 -32.43
C PRO A 1107 -1.22 10.92 -32.14
N LEU A 1108 -0.08 11.62 -32.15
CA LEU A 1108 1.26 11.05 -31.95
C LEU A 1108 1.45 10.61 -30.50
N MET A 1109 1.03 11.44 -29.54
CA MET A 1109 1.06 11.06 -28.12
C MET A 1109 0.06 9.93 -27.81
N SER A 1110 -1.08 9.90 -28.51
CA SER A 1110 -2.05 8.79 -28.40
C SER A 1110 -1.55 7.49 -29.07
N LEU A 1111 -0.73 7.59 -30.12
CA LEU A 1111 -0.06 6.45 -30.75
C LEU A 1111 1.01 5.86 -29.82
N ALA A 1112 1.88 6.71 -29.27
CA ALA A 1112 2.86 6.29 -28.26
C ALA A 1112 2.16 5.61 -27.06
N TYR A 1113 1.05 6.15 -26.59
CA TYR A 1113 0.24 5.54 -25.53
C TYR A 1113 -0.39 4.18 -25.91
N THR A 1114 -0.66 3.95 -27.19
CA THR A 1114 -1.19 2.67 -27.70
C THR A 1114 -0.12 1.58 -27.62
N TYR A 1115 1.11 1.88 -28.03
CA TYR A 1115 2.22 0.92 -27.94
C TYR A 1115 2.70 0.73 -26.50
N TYR A 1116 2.72 1.81 -25.69
CA TYR A 1116 2.94 1.78 -24.24
C TYR A 1116 2.04 0.76 -23.51
N THR A 1117 0.80 0.58 -23.97
CA THR A 1117 -0.17 -0.39 -23.46
C THR A 1117 -0.21 -1.72 -24.24
N LYS A 1118 0.77 -2.00 -25.12
CA LYS A 1118 0.82 -3.17 -26.03
C LYS A 1118 -0.49 -3.38 -26.80
N SER A 1119 -1.06 -2.29 -27.33
CA SER A 1119 -2.33 -2.26 -28.06
C SER A 1119 -3.51 -2.89 -27.31
N TYR A 1120 -3.57 -2.71 -25.99
CA TYR A 1120 -4.70 -3.13 -25.17
C TYR A 1120 -5.95 -2.28 -25.47
N ALA A 1121 -6.84 -2.83 -26.30
CA ALA A 1121 -7.96 -2.09 -26.91
C ALA A 1121 -9.09 -1.64 -25.95
N THR A 1122 -9.10 -2.10 -24.69
CA THR A 1122 -10.25 -1.91 -23.77
C THR A 1122 -10.12 -0.69 -22.86
N GLY A 1123 -10.43 0.50 -23.41
CA GLY A 1123 -10.96 1.63 -22.65
C GLY A 1123 -9.95 2.45 -21.85
N SER A 1124 -8.69 2.41 -22.20
CA SER A 1124 -7.57 3.09 -21.53
C SER A 1124 -7.56 4.61 -21.75
N THR A 1125 -8.44 5.34 -21.05
CA THR A 1125 -8.53 6.82 -21.17
C THR A 1125 -7.38 7.52 -20.43
N CYS A 1126 -6.22 7.64 -21.09
CA CYS A 1126 -5.14 8.53 -20.66
C CYS A 1126 -5.53 10.00 -20.94
N ASN A 1127 -5.72 10.79 -19.88
CA ASN A 1127 -6.01 12.23 -19.95
C ASN A 1127 -4.72 13.07 -20.03
N HIS A 1128 -4.83 14.39 -20.18
CA HIS A 1128 -3.66 15.29 -20.25
C HIS A 1128 -2.63 15.04 -19.14
N ALA A 1129 -3.06 14.88 -17.89
CA ALA A 1129 -2.17 14.59 -16.77
C ALA A 1129 -1.43 13.24 -16.90
N CYS A 1130 -2.12 12.19 -17.36
CA CYS A 1130 -1.52 10.90 -17.68
C CYS A 1130 -0.51 11.01 -18.84
N ARG A 1131 -0.85 11.74 -19.91
CA ARG A 1131 0.03 11.95 -21.07
C ARG A 1131 1.27 12.77 -20.71
N ARG A 1132 1.10 13.84 -19.92
CA ARG A 1132 2.19 14.61 -19.30
C ARG A 1132 3.09 13.73 -18.44
N GLY A 1133 2.50 12.85 -17.61
CA GLY A 1133 3.24 11.90 -16.77
C GLY A 1133 4.06 10.89 -17.58
N LEU A 1134 3.49 10.37 -18.67
CA LEU A 1134 4.21 9.45 -19.56
C LEU A 1134 5.36 10.14 -20.30
N LEU A 1135 5.10 11.33 -20.87
CA LEU A 1135 6.14 12.14 -21.52
C LEU A 1135 7.26 12.54 -20.54
N CYS A 1136 6.89 12.81 -19.28
CA CYS A 1136 7.82 13.05 -18.18
C CYS A 1136 8.70 11.82 -17.90
N ASN A 1137 8.12 10.62 -17.82
CA ASN A 1137 8.89 9.37 -17.68
C ASN A 1137 9.93 9.19 -18.80
N PHE A 1138 9.55 9.46 -20.06
CA PHE A 1138 10.45 9.29 -21.21
C PHE A 1138 11.68 10.21 -21.21
N MET A 1139 11.61 11.36 -20.52
CA MET A 1139 12.74 12.29 -20.37
C MET A 1139 13.45 12.23 -19.00
N THR A 1140 13.01 11.37 -18.08
CA THR A 1140 13.48 11.34 -16.69
C THR A 1140 14.27 10.07 -16.39
N ALA A 1141 15.60 10.17 -16.55
CA ALA A 1141 16.54 9.09 -16.23
C ALA A 1141 16.92 8.98 -14.74
N ARG A 1142 16.57 10.00 -13.93
CA ARG A 1142 16.90 10.11 -12.50
C ARG A 1142 15.66 10.06 -11.63
N SER A 1143 15.67 9.30 -10.54
CA SER A 1143 14.68 9.42 -9.47
C SER A 1143 14.87 10.70 -8.65
N ASP A 1144 13.79 11.16 -8.01
CA ASP A 1144 13.73 12.37 -7.17
C ASP A 1144 14.33 13.64 -7.82
N ASP A 1145 14.17 13.81 -9.14
CA ASP A 1145 14.57 15.03 -9.86
C ASP A 1145 13.37 15.97 -10.07
N PRO A 1146 13.17 16.99 -9.22
CA PRO A 1146 11.97 17.83 -9.24
C PRO A 1146 11.89 18.73 -10.49
N HIS A 1147 12.97 18.90 -11.24
CA HIS A 1147 13.05 19.82 -12.39
C HIS A 1147 13.03 19.11 -13.74
N ALA A 1148 13.08 17.77 -13.77
CA ALA A 1148 13.15 17.01 -15.02
C ALA A 1148 12.00 17.32 -16.01
N CYS A 1149 10.81 17.64 -15.49
CA CYS A 1149 9.59 17.80 -16.27
C CYS A 1149 9.03 19.24 -16.28
N ASP A 1150 9.81 20.22 -15.82
CA ASP A 1150 9.45 21.65 -15.84
C ASP A 1150 9.24 22.18 -17.27
N SER A 1151 9.92 21.59 -18.26
CA SER A 1151 9.82 22.07 -19.64
C SER A 1151 8.50 21.70 -20.33
N ILE A 1152 7.73 20.75 -19.81
CA ILE A 1152 6.48 20.27 -20.41
C ILE A 1152 5.34 21.25 -20.06
N PRO A 1153 4.39 21.56 -20.98
CA PRO A 1153 3.17 22.31 -20.64
C PRO A 1153 2.30 21.63 -19.57
N THR A 1154 1.72 22.42 -18.66
CA THR A 1154 0.92 21.95 -17.50
C THR A 1154 -0.54 21.74 -17.83
#